data_AF-A0A815ZND7-F1
#
_entry.id   AF-A0A815ZND7-F1
#
_cell.length_a   1.000
_cell.length_b   1.000
_cell.length_c   1.000
_cell.angle_alpha   90.00
_cell.angle_beta   90.00
_cell.angle_gamma   90.00
#
_symmetry.space_group_name_H-M   'P 1'
#
loop_
_entity.id
_entity.type
_entity.pdbx_description
1 polymer ?
#
loop_
_entity_poly.entity_id
_entity_poly.type
_entity_poly.pdbx_seq_one_letter_code
_entity_poly.pdbx_strand_id
1 'polypeptide(L)'
;MSLCLISTSRSVPSSLFRRSFLSFNLRLLSSNQYNNDIIQAEKQQLKLNPTTSKQSPRFRRYHYYLFSIATGALIGTIYALRHVRKHEGNLPEYVTNVELLERKAIETRPIPPPVTKHITFDALPRKNFPFNITLYQYVTCPFCCKVRAYLNYNRIPYDVVEVNSVTHTETKWSLYNKVPIVVIENEQIQLNDSSMIISAIESYLRQPTKKFKNIINLYEAIVQKDQKGNISFNYPNRYFIFEPAVLDQLETTNEEQQSIINKQSKSFFAKLFSRSTAQSNNDSKTVQSENTDRKKSYEENEFERQWREWVDNKFVHVISPNIYCTVRQSISTFRWFSKAGDWEEIFPWYQRWIIVYLGAIVMRGVAIHLKKKYNLNDNVRISLYECGDEWVNTIGDKDFHGGAEPNLADLNVYGILTAIEGSDAFQDLMNNTKIQPWFARMKNLVEPHRIDTSIMTILECIGCTLIVYGIPFSMFVFTIAHHPFRIIIAMTSAFFWLISMLLSSLLWFMVVPLRNQLAFAVLCAVLFQEIFRYLFYRVIKKAEFSLQKVQLQELTAKGMTFDRFAVAYAAGYGFGFISGTFSIVNVLSDTTGPGTIGIFGHSQDFFIATAFLTLTIILLNTFWSIIFFTSLDKGGIHRHLGPALVVITHMLFSCLTLLNRTTKPTYSIPIVNAFYNTSKMSSAAQRKKIAIVGSGNWGSTIAIHIADKIADLKDEYEQKILMWCKEETLDDGSKLTEVINEQHENIKYLPHERIPDNVIALPDLCESVKDADILIFVIPHQFVKKTCEELKNKVKPSAFALTLIKGFYIDEETNNILLVSQVIKNTLNIPCLSMMGANIAREVAEKVFCEATVGSRDDKHSETVRQLIDGPFFRIRVYPDVEIIEILGGLKNVIAMCAGFADGLKAGFNTRAAVLRLGFREMVNFCRLVEKESTAEIYLESCGIADLIASSLGGRNYNGAKKLAETNKSLKEIEKEDLNGQSLQGPGTAKEVYRFLQGRNLLDQFPMFRDAYLICEQKIKPHCLLENLTNHPEFQRK
;
A
#
# COMPACT_ATOMS: atom_id res chain seq x y z
N MET A 1 -27.91 -13.80 -8.07
CA MET A 1 -26.49 -14.15 -8.31
C MET A 1 -26.06 -13.91 -9.77
N SER A 2 -26.43 -12.78 -10.40
CA SER A 2 -25.94 -12.45 -11.76
C SER A 2 -25.81 -10.94 -12.04
N LEU A 3 -25.78 -10.09 -11.02
CA LEU A 3 -25.67 -8.62 -11.20
C LEU A 3 -24.66 -7.94 -10.29
N CYS A 4 -23.75 -8.71 -9.67
CA CYS A 4 -22.70 -8.15 -8.82
C CYS A 4 -21.34 -7.98 -9.54
N LEU A 5 -21.36 -7.92 -10.87
CA LEU A 5 -20.22 -7.51 -11.70
C LEU A 5 -20.61 -6.24 -12.46
N ILE A 6 -20.64 -5.12 -11.72
CA ILE A 6 -20.28 -3.75 -12.11
C ILE A 6 -20.18 -2.99 -10.78
N SER A 7 -18.94 -2.65 -10.41
CA SER A 7 -18.52 -1.58 -9.50
C SER A 7 -19.62 -0.68 -8.91
N THR A 8 -19.70 -0.61 -7.57
CA THR A 8 -19.61 0.66 -6.83
C THR A 8 -19.68 0.44 -5.31
N SER A 9 -18.54 0.59 -4.64
CA SER A 9 -18.45 1.43 -3.43
C SER A 9 -16.98 1.81 -3.16
N ARG A 10 -16.57 2.99 -3.62
CA ARG A 10 -15.62 3.82 -2.87
C ARG A 10 -16.44 4.85 -2.11
N SER A 11 -16.15 4.91 -0.81
CA SER A 11 -16.60 5.87 0.17
C SER A 11 -16.20 7.31 -0.16
N VAL A 12 -17.07 8.26 0.17
CA VAL A 12 -16.72 9.66 0.47
C VAL A 12 -17.25 9.96 1.88
N PRO A 13 -16.44 10.46 2.82
CA PRO A 13 -16.95 11.08 4.04
C PRO A 13 -16.67 12.59 4.06
N SER A 14 -17.68 13.40 4.39
CA SER A 14 -17.57 14.54 5.32
C SER A 14 -18.91 15.30 5.45
N SER A 15 -19.53 15.13 6.61
CA SER A 15 -20.14 16.16 7.49
C SER A 15 -20.75 17.46 6.93
N LEU A 16 -22.04 17.64 7.25
CA LEU A 16 -22.67 18.80 7.92
C LEU A 16 -22.15 20.22 7.61
N PHE A 17 -23.01 21.01 6.93
CA PHE A 17 -23.31 22.46 7.03
C PHE A 17 -23.96 22.83 5.66
N ARG A 18 -25.11 23.47 5.48
CA ARG A 18 -26.02 24.25 6.31
C ARG A 18 -27.36 24.33 5.58
N ARG A 19 -28.46 24.35 6.33
CA ARG A 19 -29.82 24.70 5.87
C ARG A 19 -29.91 26.17 5.42
N SER A 20 -30.99 26.43 4.67
CA SER A 20 -31.67 27.73 4.41
C SER A 20 -31.29 28.44 3.12
N PHE A 21 -32.15 28.40 2.09
CA PHE A 21 -33.24 29.39 1.96
C PHE A 21 -34.27 28.95 0.90
N LEU A 22 -35.53 29.09 1.28
CA LEU A 22 -36.74 28.89 0.50
C LEU A 22 -37.13 30.22 -0.19
N SER A 23 -38.05 30.13 -1.15
CA SER A 23 -38.88 31.20 -1.76
C SER A 23 -38.22 31.98 -2.91
N PHE A 24 -38.88 32.40 -3.99
CA PHE A 24 -40.30 32.49 -4.40
C PHE A 24 -40.22 32.91 -5.90
N ASN A 25 -41.01 32.45 -6.89
CA ASN A 25 -42.42 32.78 -7.16
C ASN A 25 -42.84 32.06 -8.48
N LEU A 26 -43.94 31.27 -8.47
CA LEU A 26 -45.28 31.55 -9.07
C LEU A 26 -45.33 31.56 -10.61
N ARG A 27 -46.36 31.09 -11.32
CA ARG A 27 -47.57 30.25 -11.14
C ARG A 27 -48.34 30.40 -12.46
N LEU A 28 -49.14 29.41 -12.85
CA LEU A 28 -50.47 29.46 -13.52
C LEU A 28 -50.66 28.10 -14.21
N LEU A 29 -51.35 27.14 -13.56
CA LEU A 29 -52.80 26.88 -13.66
C LEU A 29 -53.21 26.50 -15.11
N SER A 30 -54.03 25.50 -15.42
CA SER A 30 -54.64 24.35 -14.74
C SER A 30 -55.65 23.79 -15.75
N SER A 31 -55.82 22.46 -15.85
CA SER A 31 -56.99 21.76 -16.42
C SER A 31 -57.23 21.97 -17.94
N ASN A 32 -57.90 21.12 -18.71
CA ASN A 32 -58.53 19.82 -18.55
C ASN A 32 -58.76 19.29 -19.98
N GLN A 33 -58.78 17.97 -20.13
CA GLN A 33 -59.60 17.17 -21.06
C GLN A 33 -59.77 17.56 -22.56
N TYR A 34 -59.77 16.48 -23.37
CA TYR A 34 -60.54 16.25 -24.59
C TYR A 34 -59.84 16.36 -25.97
N ASN A 35 -60.13 15.34 -26.80
CA ASN A 35 -60.08 15.25 -28.27
C ASN A 35 -58.90 14.58 -29.00
N ASN A 36 -58.84 13.27 -28.79
CA ASN A 36 -58.90 12.15 -29.74
C ASN A 36 -59.21 12.33 -31.27
N ASP A 37 -59.11 13.49 -31.92
CA ASP A 37 -59.63 13.64 -33.32
C ASP A 37 -58.63 14.07 -34.41
N ILE A 38 -57.30 13.92 -34.21
CA ILE A 38 -56.31 14.33 -35.24
C ILE A 38 -55.64 13.14 -35.96
N ILE A 39 -55.84 11.91 -35.50
CA ILE A 39 -55.16 10.72 -36.08
C ILE A 39 -55.97 10.07 -37.23
N GLN A 40 -57.17 10.58 -37.55
CA GLN A 40 -58.03 10.00 -38.61
C GLN A 40 -57.98 10.71 -39.98
N ALA A 41 -57.14 11.73 -40.19
CA ALA A 41 -57.16 12.52 -41.44
C ALA A 41 -56.01 12.30 -42.44
N GLU A 42 -55.01 11.44 -42.16
CA GLU A 42 -53.89 11.18 -43.10
C GLU A 42 -53.96 9.83 -43.84
N LYS A 43 -55.12 9.15 -43.83
CA LYS A 43 -55.33 7.85 -44.50
C LYS A 43 -56.14 7.90 -45.81
N GLN A 44 -56.55 9.07 -46.28
CA GLN A 44 -57.37 9.18 -47.50
C GLN A 44 -57.01 10.40 -48.33
N GLN A 45 -55.83 10.39 -48.96
CA GLN A 45 -55.64 11.06 -50.24
C GLN A 45 -54.41 10.50 -50.94
N LEU A 46 -54.57 10.15 -52.22
CA LEU A 46 -53.54 9.73 -53.20
C LEU A 46 -53.32 8.21 -53.39
N LYS A 47 -54.38 7.55 -53.90
CA LYS A 47 -54.24 6.59 -54.99
C LYS A 47 -55.02 7.11 -56.20
N LEU A 48 -54.32 7.50 -57.27
CA LEU A 48 -54.75 7.42 -58.68
C LEU A 48 -53.51 7.64 -59.59
N ASN A 49 -53.32 6.69 -60.49
CA ASN A 49 -52.21 6.42 -61.44
C ASN A 49 -52.39 7.22 -62.77
N PRO A 50 -51.54 7.11 -63.85
CA PRO A 50 -50.20 6.52 -64.01
C PRO A 50 -49.20 7.34 -64.90
N THR A 51 -47.98 6.80 -65.03
CA THR A 51 -46.99 6.93 -66.14
C THR A 51 -45.89 8.01 -66.15
N THR A 52 -44.69 7.48 -66.33
CA THR A 52 -43.46 7.99 -66.98
C THR A 52 -42.27 8.41 -66.10
N SER A 53 -41.16 7.79 -66.48
CA SER A 53 -39.81 7.81 -65.93
C SER A 53 -39.14 9.18 -65.91
N LYS A 54 -38.43 9.50 -64.82
CA LYS A 54 -37.03 9.97 -64.81
C LYS A 54 -36.53 10.21 -63.38
N GLN A 55 -35.29 9.78 -63.15
CA GLN A 55 -34.56 9.84 -61.88
C GLN A 55 -34.38 11.29 -61.38
N SER A 56 -34.49 11.51 -60.05
CA SER A 56 -34.29 12.80 -59.39
C SER A 56 -33.13 12.78 -58.38
N PRO A 57 -32.52 13.95 -58.08
CA PRO A 57 -31.20 14.05 -57.47
C PRO A 57 -31.27 14.15 -55.93
N ARG A 58 -30.79 13.12 -55.22
CA ARG A 58 -30.66 13.12 -53.74
C ARG A 58 -29.30 13.54 -53.19
N PHE A 59 -28.31 13.86 -54.03
CA PHE A 59 -26.91 14.03 -53.59
C PHE A 59 -26.50 15.42 -53.10
N ARG A 60 -27.32 16.48 -53.25
CA ARG A 60 -26.88 17.86 -52.96
C ARG A 60 -27.11 18.35 -51.51
N ARG A 61 -27.92 17.67 -50.69
CA ARG A 61 -28.21 18.09 -49.30
C ARG A 61 -27.15 17.65 -48.27
N TYR A 62 -26.37 16.61 -48.56
CA TYR A 62 -25.32 16.13 -47.65
C TYR A 62 -24.10 17.06 -47.60
N HIS A 63 -23.79 17.75 -48.70
CA HIS A 63 -22.63 18.65 -48.76
C HIS A 63 -22.81 19.91 -47.91
N TYR A 64 -24.03 20.47 -47.82
CA TYR A 64 -24.30 21.64 -46.96
C TYR A 64 -24.22 21.32 -45.47
N TYR A 65 -24.59 20.09 -45.06
CA TYR A 65 -24.47 19.62 -43.67
C TYR A 65 -23.01 19.32 -43.27
N LEU A 66 -22.23 18.73 -44.17
CA LEU A 66 -20.80 18.52 -43.94
C LEU A 66 -20.02 19.84 -43.93
N PHE A 67 -20.39 20.79 -44.78
CA PHE A 67 -19.76 22.10 -44.83
C PHE A 67 -20.08 22.95 -43.59
N SER A 68 -21.30 22.85 -43.04
CA SER A 68 -21.69 23.56 -41.80
C SER A 68 -21.03 22.98 -40.55
N ILE A 69 -20.85 21.65 -40.47
CA ILE A 69 -20.12 21.00 -39.38
C ILE A 69 -18.62 21.35 -39.44
N ALA A 70 -18.03 21.36 -40.64
CA ALA A 70 -16.62 21.73 -40.82
C ALA A 70 -16.35 23.21 -40.51
N THR A 71 -17.23 24.12 -40.93
CA THR A 71 -17.10 25.56 -40.61
C THR A 71 -17.37 25.84 -39.13
N GLY A 72 -18.33 25.16 -38.50
CA GLY A 72 -18.58 25.25 -37.05
C GLY A 72 -17.40 24.76 -36.21
N ALA A 73 -16.79 23.63 -36.60
CA ALA A 73 -15.59 23.10 -35.92
C ALA A 73 -14.37 24.01 -36.11
N LEU A 74 -14.19 24.58 -37.30
CA LEU A 74 -13.08 25.51 -37.59
C LEU A 74 -13.22 26.82 -36.81
N ILE A 75 -14.43 27.41 -36.79
CA ILE A 75 -14.72 28.64 -36.03
C ILE A 75 -14.62 28.38 -34.53
N GLY A 76 -15.12 27.24 -34.05
CA GLY A 76 -15.00 26.84 -32.64
C GLY A 76 -13.55 26.61 -32.21
N THR A 77 -12.73 26.02 -33.08
CA THR A 77 -11.29 25.80 -32.81
C THR A 77 -10.51 27.12 -32.85
N ILE A 78 -10.81 28.01 -33.80
CA ILE A 78 -10.19 29.35 -33.88
C ILE A 78 -10.63 30.21 -32.68
N TYR A 79 -11.90 30.13 -32.26
CA TYR A 79 -12.40 30.82 -31.07
C TYR A 79 -11.75 30.27 -29.80
N ALA A 80 -11.63 28.95 -29.64
CA ALA A 80 -10.92 28.34 -28.53
C ALA A 80 -9.44 28.73 -28.50
N LEU A 81 -8.76 28.73 -29.65
CA LEU A 81 -7.35 29.16 -29.76
C LEU A 81 -7.17 30.66 -29.51
N ARG A 82 -8.12 31.51 -29.92
CA ARG A 82 -8.13 32.95 -29.59
C ARG A 82 -8.49 33.20 -28.13
N HIS A 83 -9.39 32.42 -27.54
CA HIS A 83 -9.79 32.52 -26.14
C HIS A 83 -8.64 32.10 -25.22
N VAL A 84 -7.92 31.02 -25.58
CA VAL A 84 -6.70 30.60 -24.89
C VAL A 84 -5.59 31.65 -25.02
N ARG A 85 -5.36 32.21 -26.23
CA ARG A 85 -4.38 33.31 -26.41
C ARG A 85 -4.75 34.63 -25.74
N LYS A 86 -6.04 34.95 -25.59
CA LYS A 86 -6.52 36.19 -24.97
C LYS A 86 -6.52 36.11 -23.43
N HIS A 87 -6.23 34.95 -22.84
CA HIS A 87 -6.05 34.76 -21.40
C HIS A 87 -4.61 34.38 -20.99
N GLU A 88 -3.66 34.37 -21.93
CA GLU A 88 -2.22 34.42 -21.64
C GLU A 88 -1.74 35.89 -21.46
N GLY A 89 -2.47 36.65 -20.66
CA GLY A 89 -2.12 38.03 -20.28
C GLY A 89 -1.56 38.07 -18.86
N ASN A 90 -0.27 38.37 -18.75
CA ASN A 90 0.45 38.85 -17.56
C ASN A 90 0.38 37.99 -16.30
N LEU A 91 1.26 36.98 -16.23
CA LEU A 91 1.79 36.51 -14.94
C LEU A 91 2.93 37.45 -14.51
N PRO A 92 2.95 37.92 -13.26
CA PRO A 92 3.91 38.92 -12.81
C PRO A 92 5.35 38.40 -12.86
N GLU A 93 6.22 39.32 -13.24
CA GLU A 93 7.66 39.20 -13.29
C GLU A 93 8.22 39.12 -11.85
N TYR A 94 8.55 37.91 -11.39
CA TYR A 94 9.61 37.61 -10.41
C TYR A 94 9.81 36.08 -10.33
N VAL A 95 10.72 35.53 -11.14
CA VAL A 95 11.17 34.12 -11.00
C VAL A 95 12.52 34.14 -10.35
N THR A 96 12.53 34.07 -9.01
CA THR A 96 13.75 33.82 -8.24
C THR A 96 13.70 32.57 -7.37
N ASN A 97 12.56 31.87 -7.26
CA ASN A 97 12.49 30.65 -6.45
C ASN A 97 11.67 29.53 -7.12
N VAL A 98 12.24 28.87 -8.13
CA VAL A 98 11.70 27.63 -8.73
C VAL A 98 11.52 26.54 -7.66
N GLU A 99 12.44 26.47 -6.70
CA GLU A 99 12.39 25.51 -5.59
C GLU A 99 11.16 25.71 -4.69
N LEU A 100 10.73 26.95 -4.47
CA LEU A 100 9.52 27.26 -3.68
C LEU A 100 8.23 26.85 -4.42
N LEU A 101 8.24 26.96 -5.76
CA LEU A 101 7.12 26.54 -6.59
C LEU A 101 7.03 25.01 -6.71
N GLU A 102 8.16 24.31 -6.80
CA GLU A 102 8.21 22.85 -6.78
C GLU A 102 7.76 22.29 -5.43
N ARG A 103 8.14 22.92 -4.30
CA ARG A 103 7.61 22.55 -2.97
C ARG A 103 6.09 22.73 -2.88
N LYS A 104 5.57 23.88 -3.31
CA LYS A 104 4.12 24.14 -3.35
C LYS A 104 3.37 23.19 -4.30
N ALA A 105 3.99 22.79 -5.41
CA ALA A 105 3.45 21.81 -6.34
C ALA A 105 3.29 20.43 -5.69
N ILE A 106 4.28 19.98 -4.93
CA ILE A 106 4.23 18.70 -4.20
C ILE A 106 3.19 18.76 -3.06
N GLU A 107 3.12 19.88 -2.32
CA GLU A 107 2.13 20.11 -1.26
C GLU A 107 0.67 20.11 -1.77
N THR A 108 0.43 20.46 -3.03
CA THR A 108 -0.91 20.51 -3.65
C THR A 108 -1.31 19.21 -4.35
N ARG A 109 -0.45 18.18 -4.31
CA ARG A 109 -0.71 16.87 -4.90
C ARG A 109 -1.83 16.13 -4.14
N PRO A 110 -2.68 15.35 -4.83
CA PRO A 110 -3.67 14.50 -4.16
C PRO A 110 -3.01 13.44 -3.26
N ILE A 111 -3.43 13.39 -1.98
CA ILE A 111 -2.97 12.43 -0.96
C ILE A 111 -4.19 11.65 -0.42
N PRO A 112 -4.20 10.30 -0.45
CA PRO A 112 -3.13 9.43 -0.95
C PRO A 112 -3.02 9.49 -2.49
N PRO A 113 -1.83 9.24 -3.07
CA PRO A 113 -1.66 9.16 -4.51
C PRO A 113 -2.56 8.06 -5.09
N PRO A 114 -3.07 8.21 -6.33
CA PRO A 114 -3.93 7.22 -6.98
C PRO A 114 -3.08 6.05 -7.49
N VAL A 115 -2.47 5.29 -6.56
CA VAL A 115 -1.60 4.16 -6.88
C VAL A 115 -2.38 3.11 -7.67
N THR A 116 -1.82 2.76 -8.82
CA THR A 116 -2.37 1.76 -9.74
C THR A 116 -1.80 0.37 -9.45
N LYS A 117 -0.49 0.29 -9.16
CA LYS A 117 0.20 -0.98 -8.86
C LYS A 117 1.26 -0.78 -7.78
N HIS A 118 1.37 -1.72 -6.85
CA HIS A 118 2.44 -1.80 -5.86
C HIS A 118 3.44 -2.87 -6.33
N ILE A 119 4.73 -2.51 -6.46
CA ILE A 119 5.78 -3.44 -6.87
C ILE A 119 6.61 -3.82 -5.64
N THR A 120 6.51 -5.07 -5.23
CA THR A 120 7.26 -5.68 -4.12
C THR A 120 8.12 -6.84 -4.62
N PHE A 121 9.19 -7.16 -3.87
CA PHE A 121 10.11 -8.25 -4.19
C PHE A 121 10.21 -9.19 -2.99
N ASP A 122 10.04 -10.49 -3.21
CA ASP A 122 10.11 -11.50 -2.14
C ASP A 122 11.56 -11.73 -1.64
N ALA A 123 12.55 -11.43 -2.48
CA ALA A 123 13.96 -11.57 -2.17
C ALA A 123 14.54 -10.26 -1.63
N LEU A 124 15.50 -10.37 -0.71
CA LEU A 124 16.20 -9.21 -0.12
C LEU A 124 16.70 -8.24 -1.22
N PRO A 125 16.61 -6.92 -0.97
CA PRO A 125 17.04 -5.90 -1.92
C PRO A 125 18.52 -6.07 -2.26
N ARG A 126 18.90 -5.90 -3.53
CA ARG A 126 20.33 -5.95 -3.93
C ARG A 126 21.10 -4.76 -3.36
N LYS A 127 20.43 -3.60 -3.29
CA LYS A 127 20.95 -2.38 -2.69
C LYS A 127 19.89 -1.79 -1.76
N ASN A 128 20.27 -1.46 -0.53
CA ASN A 128 19.34 -0.95 0.47
C ASN A 128 18.99 0.52 0.20
N PHE A 129 17.77 0.79 -0.26
CA PHE A 129 17.24 2.14 -0.45
C PHE A 129 16.10 2.38 0.55
N PRO A 130 16.27 3.23 1.57
CA PRO A 130 15.35 3.31 2.71
C PRO A 130 14.10 4.16 2.45
N PHE A 131 13.91 4.71 1.23
CA PHE A 131 12.82 5.63 0.95
C PHE A 131 11.71 5.01 0.10
N ASN A 132 10.47 5.39 0.41
CA ASN A 132 9.29 5.02 -0.39
C ASN A 132 9.24 5.80 -1.71
N ILE A 133 9.19 5.08 -2.83
CA ILE A 133 9.21 5.64 -4.19
C ILE A 133 7.82 5.53 -4.81
N THR A 134 7.29 6.64 -5.33
CA THR A 134 6.13 6.66 -6.24
C THR A 134 6.57 7.08 -7.63
N LEU A 135 6.44 6.19 -8.61
CA LEU A 135 6.76 6.41 -10.02
C LEU A 135 5.49 6.77 -10.82
N TYR A 136 5.43 8.00 -11.31
CA TYR A 136 4.45 8.44 -12.31
C TYR A 136 5.00 8.12 -13.71
N GLN A 137 4.29 7.28 -14.46
CA GLN A 137 4.78 6.77 -15.73
C GLN A 137 3.70 6.61 -16.80
N TYR A 138 4.17 6.35 -18.03
CA TYR A 138 3.43 5.56 -19.00
C TYR A 138 4.09 4.19 -19.12
N VAL A 139 3.31 3.10 -19.11
CA VAL A 139 3.87 1.72 -19.20
C VAL A 139 4.82 1.55 -20.37
N THR A 140 4.49 2.09 -21.55
CA THR A 140 5.28 1.89 -22.77
C THR A 140 6.21 3.07 -23.09
N CYS A 141 6.41 3.99 -22.16
CA CYS A 141 7.38 5.07 -22.32
C CYS A 141 8.81 4.54 -22.16
N PRO A 142 9.71 4.72 -23.15
CA PRO A 142 11.09 4.24 -23.05
C PRO A 142 11.84 4.83 -21.84
N PHE A 143 11.63 6.10 -21.52
CA PHE A 143 12.25 6.75 -20.36
C PHE A 143 11.76 6.17 -19.02
N CYS A 144 10.47 5.80 -18.92
CA CYS A 144 9.92 5.16 -17.71
C CYS A 144 10.44 3.72 -17.57
N CYS A 145 10.58 3.00 -18.68
CA CYS A 145 11.11 1.64 -18.69
C CYS A 145 12.57 1.58 -18.24
N LYS A 146 13.40 2.60 -18.52
CA LYS A 146 14.76 2.72 -17.95
C LYS A 146 14.74 2.77 -16.42
N VAL A 147 13.90 3.62 -15.84
CA VAL A 147 13.79 3.76 -14.39
C VAL A 147 13.28 2.45 -13.78
N ARG A 148 12.26 1.81 -14.37
CA ARG A 148 11.78 0.49 -13.92
C ARG A 148 12.83 -0.60 -14.01
N ALA A 149 13.58 -0.68 -15.11
CA ALA A 149 14.66 -1.65 -15.26
C ALA A 149 15.70 -1.50 -14.14
N TYR A 150 16.07 -0.26 -13.81
CA TYR A 150 16.98 0.04 -12.72
C TYR A 150 16.40 -0.34 -11.34
N LEU A 151 15.16 0.04 -11.04
CA LEU A 151 14.51 -0.29 -9.77
C LEU A 151 14.33 -1.80 -9.59
N ASN A 152 13.89 -2.49 -10.64
CA ASN A 152 13.68 -3.95 -10.61
C ASN A 152 14.99 -4.72 -10.45
N TYR A 153 16.04 -4.33 -11.18
CA TYR A 153 17.36 -4.94 -11.04
C TYR A 153 17.88 -4.84 -9.61
N ASN A 154 17.77 -3.66 -9.01
CA ASN A 154 18.21 -3.42 -7.63
C ASN A 154 17.23 -3.95 -6.57
N ARG A 155 16.05 -4.45 -6.97
CA ARG A 155 14.96 -4.92 -6.10
C ARG A 155 14.50 -3.85 -5.11
N ILE A 156 14.40 -2.61 -5.56
CA ILE A 156 13.92 -1.48 -4.76
C ILE A 156 12.40 -1.42 -4.92
N PRO A 157 11.60 -1.55 -3.84
CA PRO A 157 10.14 -1.50 -3.92
C PRO A 157 9.66 -0.09 -4.32
N TYR A 158 8.60 -0.03 -5.14
CA TYR A 158 8.02 1.24 -5.59
C TYR A 158 6.54 1.13 -5.96
N ASP A 159 5.82 2.22 -5.78
CA ASP A 159 4.44 2.39 -6.19
C ASP A 159 4.38 2.98 -7.60
N VAL A 160 3.38 2.56 -8.39
CA VAL A 160 3.18 3.03 -9.76
C VAL A 160 1.89 3.81 -9.85
N VAL A 161 1.97 5.02 -10.37
CA VAL A 161 0.82 5.83 -10.80
C VAL A 161 0.84 5.90 -12.32
N GLU A 162 -0.16 5.28 -12.96
CA GLU A 162 -0.29 5.36 -14.42
C GLU A 162 -0.90 6.71 -14.80
N VAL A 163 -0.15 7.50 -15.58
CA VAL A 163 -0.58 8.83 -16.00
C VAL A 163 -1.46 8.70 -17.24
N ASN A 164 -2.58 9.41 -17.27
CA ASN A 164 -3.42 9.45 -18.45
C ASN A 164 -2.73 10.25 -19.56
N SER A 165 -2.37 9.59 -20.67
CA SER A 165 -1.64 10.20 -21.79
C SER A 165 -2.41 11.26 -22.58
N VAL A 166 -3.71 11.43 -22.30
CA VAL A 166 -4.57 12.43 -22.96
C VAL A 166 -4.88 13.60 -22.02
N THR A 167 -5.30 13.31 -20.79
CA THR A 167 -5.74 14.34 -19.85
C THR A 167 -4.62 14.84 -18.93
N HIS A 168 -3.54 14.07 -18.79
CA HIS A 168 -2.40 14.30 -17.89
C HIS A 168 -2.83 14.63 -16.45
N THR A 169 -3.99 14.14 -16.02
CA THR A 169 -4.68 14.54 -14.79
C THR A 169 -3.83 14.31 -13.55
N GLU A 170 -3.08 13.22 -13.54
CA GLU A 170 -2.29 12.74 -12.42
C GLU A 170 -0.99 13.53 -12.23
N THR A 171 -0.56 14.34 -13.21
CA THR A 171 0.68 15.14 -13.16
C THR A 171 0.44 16.65 -13.21
N LYS A 172 -0.81 17.12 -13.25
CA LYS A 172 -1.14 18.57 -13.34
C LYS A 172 -0.62 19.42 -12.18
N TRP A 173 -0.35 18.79 -11.04
CA TRP A 173 0.22 19.45 -9.87
C TRP A 173 1.69 19.81 -10.09
N SER A 174 2.41 19.11 -10.97
CA SER A 174 3.83 19.33 -11.21
C SER A 174 4.09 20.38 -12.30
N LEU A 175 5.15 21.17 -12.13
CA LEU A 175 5.67 22.05 -13.19
C LEU A 175 6.35 21.26 -14.33
N TYR A 176 6.68 19.99 -14.09
CA TYR A 176 7.28 19.10 -15.07
C TYR A 176 6.19 18.34 -15.83
N ASN A 177 5.89 18.78 -17.06
CA ASN A 177 4.80 18.23 -17.88
C ASN A 177 5.17 16.94 -18.64
N LYS A 178 6.15 16.17 -18.16
CA LYS A 178 6.65 14.95 -18.81
C LYS A 178 6.76 13.81 -17.77
N VAL A 179 6.97 12.59 -18.25
CA VAL A 179 7.26 11.41 -17.40
C VAL A 179 8.59 10.79 -17.83
N PRO A 180 9.32 10.08 -16.95
CA PRO A 180 8.96 9.72 -15.58
C PRO A 180 9.08 10.89 -14.59
N ILE A 181 8.20 10.89 -13.58
CA ILE A 181 8.35 11.68 -12.35
C ILE A 181 8.43 10.68 -11.20
N VAL A 182 9.49 10.76 -10.40
CA VAL A 182 9.63 9.98 -9.17
C VAL A 182 9.41 10.90 -7.99
N VAL A 183 8.50 10.53 -7.10
CA VAL A 183 8.27 11.21 -5.83
C VAL A 183 8.80 10.33 -4.72
N ILE A 184 9.68 10.87 -3.89
CA ILE A 184 10.10 10.25 -2.64
C ILE A 184 9.12 10.68 -1.55
N GLU A 185 8.23 9.78 -1.15
CA GLU A 185 7.06 10.09 -0.32
C GLU A 185 7.46 10.59 1.08
N ASN A 186 8.47 9.99 1.70
CA ASN A 186 8.89 10.33 3.07
C ASN A 186 9.57 11.71 3.14
N GLU A 187 10.19 12.17 2.05
CA GLU A 187 10.96 13.42 2.00
C GLU A 187 10.25 14.53 1.20
N GLN A 188 9.12 14.22 0.55
CA GLN A 188 8.39 15.12 -0.36
C GLN A 188 9.31 15.71 -1.45
N ILE A 189 10.16 14.86 -2.03
CA ILE A 189 11.11 15.26 -3.08
C ILE A 189 10.62 14.75 -4.43
N GLN A 190 10.60 15.64 -5.43
CA GLN A 190 10.32 15.29 -6.82
C GLN A 190 11.62 15.17 -7.62
N LEU A 191 11.81 14.05 -8.30
CA LEU A 191 12.89 13.80 -9.24
C LEU A 191 12.32 13.68 -10.66
N ASN A 192 12.96 14.33 -11.61
CA ASN A 192 12.55 14.40 -13.01
C ASN A 192 13.68 13.93 -13.92
N ASP A 193 13.36 13.51 -15.14
CA ASP A 193 14.29 12.93 -16.11
C ASP A 193 14.85 11.56 -15.69
N SER A 194 14.65 10.56 -16.56
CA SER A 194 15.04 9.17 -16.29
C SER A 194 16.52 8.99 -15.96
N SER A 195 17.43 9.72 -16.61
CA SER A 195 18.86 9.53 -16.45
C SER A 195 19.34 10.22 -15.17
N MET A 196 18.77 11.38 -14.84
CA MET A 196 19.00 12.06 -13.56
C MET A 196 18.49 11.22 -12.39
N ILE A 197 17.25 10.68 -12.46
CA ILE A 197 16.66 9.81 -11.43
C ILE A 197 17.59 8.63 -11.13
N ILE A 198 18.03 7.91 -12.16
CA ILE A 198 18.92 6.75 -12.00
C ILE A 198 20.26 7.17 -11.36
N SER A 199 20.88 8.25 -11.85
CA SER A 199 22.16 8.73 -11.32
C SER A 199 22.06 9.21 -9.87
N ALA A 200 20.98 9.89 -9.49
CA ALA A 200 20.77 10.40 -8.14
C ALA A 200 20.58 9.24 -7.14
N ILE A 201 19.77 8.25 -7.49
CA ILE A 201 19.57 7.06 -6.65
C ILE A 201 20.87 6.25 -6.56
N GLU A 202 21.57 6.02 -7.68
CA GLU A 202 22.84 5.29 -7.66
C GLU A 202 23.91 6.01 -6.83
N SER A 203 24.03 7.35 -6.96
CA SER A 203 24.99 8.14 -6.17
C SER A 203 24.70 8.05 -4.67
N TYR A 204 23.42 7.99 -4.28
CA TYR A 204 23.03 7.75 -2.90
C TYR A 204 23.34 6.32 -2.44
N LEU A 205 23.08 5.31 -3.26
CA LEU A 205 23.33 3.91 -2.91
C LEU A 205 24.81 3.60 -2.75
N ARG A 206 25.70 4.31 -3.45
CA ARG A 206 27.15 4.25 -3.20
C ARG A 206 27.55 4.92 -1.88
N GLN A 207 26.69 5.77 -1.30
CA GLN A 207 26.98 6.62 -0.14
C GLN A 207 25.76 6.83 0.77
N PRO A 208 25.27 5.78 1.44
CA PRO A 208 24.02 5.86 2.22
C PRO A 208 24.12 6.78 3.46
N THR A 209 25.33 7.19 3.85
CA THR A 209 25.60 8.04 5.03
C THR A 209 25.27 9.53 4.81
N LYS A 210 25.22 10.01 3.56
CA LYS A 210 24.91 11.41 3.24
C LYS A 210 23.41 11.59 3.06
N LYS A 211 22.86 12.77 3.42
CA LYS A 211 21.44 13.07 3.21
C LYS A 211 21.10 13.06 1.73
N PHE A 212 20.03 12.36 1.33
CA PHE A 212 19.61 12.27 -0.07
C PHE A 212 19.42 13.64 -0.73
N LYS A 213 18.89 14.61 0.02
CA LYS A 213 18.73 16.01 -0.43
C LYS A 213 20.04 16.68 -0.86
N ASN A 214 21.15 16.42 -0.16
CA ASN A 214 22.46 17.01 -0.53
C ASN A 214 22.94 16.47 -1.88
N ILE A 215 22.65 15.20 -2.16
CA ILE A 215 23.00 14.56 -3.44
C ILE A 215 22.16 15.15 -4.57
N ILE A 216 20.87 15.41 -4.33
CA ILE A 216 19.97 15.99 -5.32
C ILE A 216 20.39 17.40 -5.73
N ASN A 217 20.93 18.21 -4.81
CA ASN A 217 21.44 19.56 -5.12
C ASN A 217 22.58 19.54 -6.16
N LEU A 218 23.26 18.41 -6.37
CA LEU A 218 24.29 18.26 -7.41
C LEU A 218 23.70 18.06 -8.81
N TYR A 219 22.40 17.74 -8.88
CA TYR A 219 21.61 17.57 -10.09
C TYR A 219 20.61 18.71 -10.29
N GLU A 220 21.00 19.95 -9.95
CA GLU A 220 20.15 21.12 -10.18
C GLU A 220 19.79 21.30 -11.66
N ALA A 221 18.51 21.63 -11.89
CA ALA A 221 18.00 21.89 -13.23
C ALA A 221 18.32 23.33 -13.66
N ILE A 222 18.89 23.46 -14.86
CA ILE A 222 18.87 24.73 -15.59
C ILE A 222 17.49 24.86 -16.24
N VAL A 223 16.70 25.81 -15.75
CA VAL A 223 15.37 26.10 -16.26
C VAL A 223 15.47 27.08 -17.43
N GLN A 224 15.04 26.65 -18.61
CA GLN A 224 15.01 27.48 -19.82
C GLN A 224 13.56 27.68 -20.27
N LYS A 225 13.20 28.93 -20.57
CA LYS A 225 11.89 29.29 -21.12
C LYS A 225 12.02 29.50 -22.63
N ASP A 226 11.26 28.73 -23.41
CA ASP A 226 11.20 28.88 -24.87
C ASP A 226 10.46 30.18 -25.25
N GLN A 227 10.63 30.65 -26.49
CA GLN A 227 9.99 31.85 -27.05
C GLN A 227 8.45 31.80 -26.97
N LYS A 228 7.87 30.60 -26.83
CA LYS A 228 6.44 30.34 -26.66
C LYS A 228 5.98 30.30 -25.20
N GLY A 229 6.86 30.59 -24.24
CA GLY A 229 6.56 30.59 -22.82
C GLY A 229 6.66 29.22 -22.12
N ASN A 230 6.97 28.15 -22.84
CA ASN A 230 7.13 26.80 -22.28
C ASN A 230 8.39 26.67 -21.43
N ILE A 231 8.26 26.05 -20.26
CA ILE A 231 9.38 25.79 -19.34
C ILE A 231 10.01 24.44 -19.68
N SER A 232 11.34 24.40 -19.80
CA SER A 232 12.11 23.18 -20.02
C SER A 232 13.20 23.06 -18.96
N PHE A 233 13.38 21.84 -18.45
CA PHE A 233 14.37 21.52 -17.44
C PHE A 233 15.53 20.80 -18.12
N ASN A 234 16.75 21.32 -17.95
CA ASN A 234 17.98 20.69 -18.43
C ASN A 234 18.86 20.34 -17.24
N TYR A 235 19.32 19.09 -17.17
CA TYR A 235 20.13 18.56 -16.07
C TYR A 235 21.55 18.28 -16.58
N PRO A 236 22.51 19.21 -16.44
CA PRO A 236 23.84 19.08 -17.03
C PRO A 236 24.60 17.85 -16.50
N ASN A 237 24.38 17.54 -15.23
CA ASN A 237 25.10 16.47 -14.53
C ASN A 237 24.34 15.14 -14.53
N ARG A 238 23.26 14.98 -15.31
CA ARG A 238 22.35 13.82 -15.24
C ARG A 238 22.98 12.44 -15.45
N TYR A 239 24.19 12.34 -15.98
CA TYR A 239 24.90 11.07 -16.18
C TYR A 239 26.05 10.84 -15.20
N PHE A 240 26.37 11.82 -14.36
CA PHE A 240 27.46 11.68 -13.39
C PHE A 240 27.00 10.89 -12.18
N ILE A 241 27.85 10.00 -11.71
CA ILE A 241 27.72 9.34 -10.40
C ILE A 241 28.79 9.98 -9.51
N PHE A 242 28.40 10.51 -8.36
CA PHE A 242 29.31 11.22 -7.48
C PHE A 242 29.91 10.28 -6.42
N GLU A 243 31.25 10.24 -6.36
CA GLU A 243 32.05 9.43 -5.41
C GLU A 243 32.36 10.20 -4.10
N PRO A 244 32.63 9.51 -2.97
CA PRO A 244 32.72 10.16 -1.64
C PRO A 244 33.75 11.28 -1.56
N ALA A 245 34.94 11.05 -2.12
CA ALA A 245 36.04 12.01 -2.08
C ALA A 245 35.73 13.35 -2.79
N VAL A 246 34.82 13.33 -3.77
CA VAL A 246 34.40 14.53 -4.50
C VAL A 246 33.28 15.26 -3.76
N LEU A 247 32.39 14.53 -3.08
CA LEU A 247 31.35 15.13 -2.24
C LEU A 247 31.94 15.89 -1.05
N ASP A 248 32.95 15.32 -0.38
CA ASP A 248 33.62 15.98 0.75
C ASP A 248 34.37 17.25 0.30
N GLN A 249 34.94 17.26 -0.92
CA GLN A 249 35.57 18.48 -1.47
C GLN A 249 34.54 19.56 -1.82
N LEU A 250 33.38 19.17 -2.38
CA LEU A 250 32.33 20.11 -2.78
C LEU A 250 31.58 20.73 -1.57
N GLU A 251 31.52 20.02 -0.44
CA GLU A 251 30.97 20.54 0.84
C GLU A 251 31.88 21.62 1.47
N THR A 252 33.17 21.68 1.12
CA THR A 252 34.12 22.68 1.68
C THR A 252 34.22 23.98 0.88
N THR A 253 33.60 24.07 -0.30
CA THR A 253 33.60 25.27 -1.16
C THR A 253 32.43 26.20 -0.88
N ASN A 254 32.68 27.51 -0.73
CA ASN A 254 31.68 28.56 -0.44
C ASN A 254 30.48 28.55 -1.42
N GLU A 255 29.29 28.97 -0.94
CA GLU A 255 28.02 29.01 -1.71
C GLU A 255 28.12 29.76 -3.06
N GLU A 256 28.92 30.84 -3.13
CA GLU A 256 29.18 31.57 -4.38
C GLU A 256 29.95 30.72 -5.41
N GLN A 257 30.90 29.89 -4.96
CA GLN A 257 31.67 28.99 -5.83
C GLN A 257 30.83 27.80 -6.30
N GLN A 258 29.94 27.25 -5.47
CA GLN A 258 29.00 26.19 -5.87
C GLN A 258 28.09 26.63 -7.03
N SER A 259 27.61 27.87 -7.03
CA SER A 259 26.78 28.41 -8.13
C SER A 259 27.54 28.54 -9.47
N ILE A 260 28.84 28.80 -9.41
CA ILE A 260 29.74 28.88 -10.57
C ILE A 260 30.12 27.47 -11.06
N ILE A 261 30.30 26.53 -10.13
CA ILE A 261 30.59 25.11 -10.38
C ILE A 261 29.43 24.43 -11.12
N ASN A 262 28.18 24.70 -10.72
CA ASN A 262 26.98 24.19 -11.38
C ASN A 262 26.78 24.73 -12.82
N LYS A 263 27.42 25.87 -13.17
CA LYS A 263 27.35 26.48 -14.51
C LYS A 263 28.41 25.97 -15.50
N GLN A 264 29.48 25.28 -15.07
CA GLN A 264 30.57 24.80 -15.95
C GLN A 264 30.69 23.26 -15.96
N SER A 265 29.79 22.57 -16.65
CA SER A 265 29.46 21.15 -16.38
C SER A 265 30.37 20.06 -16.95
N LYS A 266 31.35 20.34 -17.83
CA LYS A 266 32.25 19.27 -18.37
C LYS A 266 33.73 19.47 -18.06
N SER A 267 34.25 20.68 -18.24
CA SER A 267 35.68 21.00 -18.03
C SER A 267 36.10 20.99 -16.56
N PHE A 268 35.22 21.48 -15.66
CA PHE A 268 35.52 21.57 -14.23
C PHE A 268 35.57 20.20 -13.57
N PHE A 269 34.52 19.38 -13.74
CA PHE A 269 34.49 18.03 -13.17
C PHE A 269 35.62 17.16 -13.76
N ALA A 270 35.89 17.22 -15.07
CA ALA A 270 37.05 16.54 -15.66
C ALA A 270 38.39 17.01 -15.05
N LYS A 271 38.55 18.30 -14.73
CA LYS A 271 39.73 18.84 -14.02
C LYS A 271 39.79 18.45 -12.54
N LEU A 272 38.65 18.32 -11.87
CA LEU A 272 38.55 17.95 -10.46
C LEU A 272 38.91 16.46 -10.26
N PHE A 273 38.34 15.59 -11.09
CA PHE A 273 38.65 14.17 -11.10
C PHE A 273 40.10 13.88 -11.53
N SER A 274 40.70 14.70 -12.39
CA SER A 274 42.13 14.59 -12.73
C SER A 274 43.06 15.22 -11.69
N ARG A 275 42.66 16.26 -10.95
CA ARG A 275 43.49 16.86 -9.88
C ARG A 275 43.65 15.96 -8.65
N SER A 276 42.65 15.15 -8.29
CA SER A 276 42.81 14.20 -7.17
C SER A 276 43.90 13.16 -7.43
N THR A 277 44.23 12.87 -8.70
CA THR A 277 45.32 11.96 -9.09
C THR A 277 46.72 12.55 -8.97
N ALA A 278 46.87 13.88 -8.86
CA ALA A 278 48.17 14.56 -8.94
C ALA A 278 48.77 14.97 -7.59
N GLN A 279 48.05 14.81 -6.47
CA GLN A 279 48.41 15.46 -5.20
C GLN A 279 48.86 14.52 -4.07
N SER A 280 49.29 13.29 -4.37
CA SER A 280 49.97 12.41 -3.42
C SER A 280 51.27 11.82 -3.99
N ASN A 281 52.21 12.68 -4.37
CA ASN A 281 53.60 12.25 -4.57
C ASN A 281 54.32 12.30 -3.22
N ASN A 282 54.30 11.19 -2.48
CA ASN A 282 55.36 10.80 -1.54
C ASN A 282 55.32 9.28 -1.30
N ASP A 283 56.35 8.64 -1.83
CA ASP A 283 56.90 7.29 -1.64
C ASP A 283 56.15 6.25 -0.77
N SER A 284 55.44 5.32 -1.42
CA SER A 284 55.25 3.93 -0.96
C SER A 284 54.58 3.06 -2.04
N LYS A 285 55.00 1.78 -2.17
CA LYS A 285 54.49 0.82 -3.17
C LYS A 285 52.97 0.58 -3.11
N THR A 286 52.34 0.82 -1.95
CA THR A 286 50.89 0.72 -1.72
C THR A 286 50.09 1.79 -2.46
N VAL A 287 50.66 2.99 -2.64
CA VAL A 287 50.01 4.12 -3.34
C VAL A 287 49.94 3.87 -4.85
N GLN A 288 50.89 3.10 -5.40
CA GLN A 288 50.95 2.78 -6.83
C GLN A 288 49.84 1.80 -7.26
N SER A 289 49.49 0.81 -6.45
CA SER A 289 48.35 -0.09 -6.75
C SER A 289 47.03 0.65 -6.61
N GLU A 290 46.83 1.43 -5.55
CA GLU A 290 45.60 2.23 -5.36
C GLU A 290 45.38 3.27 -6.47
N ASN A 291 46.46 3.89 -7.00
CA ASN A 291 46.34 4.83 -8.11
C ASN A 291 46.02 4.13 -9.44
N THR A 292 46.48 2.88 -9.62
CA THR A 292 46.15 2.07 -10.78
C THR A 292 44.68 1.62 -10.75
N ASP A 293 44.19 1.19 -9.58
CA ASP A 293 42.79 0.79 -9.37
C ASP A 293 41.82 1.98 -9.50
N ARG A 294 42.18 3.15 -8.96
CA ARG A 294 41.38 4.39 -9.13
C ARG A 294 41.31 4.85 -10.58
N LYS A 295 42.40 4.77 -11.33
CA LYS A 295 42.43 5.12 -12.76
C LYS A 295 41.53 4.19 -13.58
N LYS A 296 41.59 2.88 -13.31
CA LYS A 296 40.74 1.89 -13.96
C LYS A 296 39.25 2.11 -13.68
N SER A 297 38.88 2.40 -12.42
CA SER A 297 37.51 2.73 -12.03
C SER A 297 36.98 4.00 -12.71
N TYR A 298 37.82 5.01 -12.90
CA TYR A 298 37.44 6.23 -13.63
C TYR A 298 37.16 5.96 -15.12
N GLU A 299 38.03 5.20 -15.78
CA GLU A 299 37.87 4.82 -17.19
C GLU A 299 36.60 3.97 -17.41
N GLU A 300 36.27 3.06 -16.48
CA GLU A 300 35.04 2.26 -16.49
C GLU A 300 33.77 3.13 -16.32
N ASN A 301 33.77 4.08 -15.37
CA ASN A 301 32.66 5.01 -15.16
C ASN A 301 32.46 5.97 -16.35
N GLU A 302 33.56 6.43 -16.97
CA GLU A 302 33.50 7.27 -18.17
C GLU A 302 32.94 6.51 -19.38
N PHE A 303 33.36 5.26 -19.55
CA PHE A 303 32.84 4.39 -20.61
C PHE A 303 31.34 4.12 -20.42
N GLU A 304 30.90 3.77 -19.21
CA GLU A 304 29.47 3.61 -18.90
C GLU A 304 28.67 4.89 -19.22
N ARG A 305 29.19 6.06 -18.82
CA ARG A 305 28.58 7.36 -19.08
C ARG A 305 28.40 7.64 -20.58
N GLN A 306 29.42 7.36 -21.40
CA GLN A 306 29.34 7.55 -22.86
C GLN A 306 28.21 6.72 -23.47
N TRP A 307 28.03 5.48 -23.02
CA TRP A 307 26.94 4.63 -23.49
C TRP A 307 25.57 5.08 -22.99
N ARG A 308 25.47 5.60 -21.76
CA ARG A 308 24.22 6.22 -21.28
C ARG A 308 23.86 7.46 -22.10
N GLU A 309 24.84 8.28 -22.48
CA GLU A 309 24.65 9.41 -23.40
C GLU A 309 24.24 8.93 -24.81
N TRP A 310 24.85 7.86 -25.31
CA TRP A 310 24.49 7.24 -26.60
C TRP A 310 23.04 6.76 -26.63
N VAL A 311 22.55 6.15 -25.54
CA VAL A 311 21.15 5.71 -25.43
C VAL A 311 20.20 6.89 -25.62
N ASP A 312 20.40 7.97 -24.89
CA ASP A 312 19.49 9.13 -24.90
C ASP A 312 19.60 9.96 -26.19
N ASN A 313 20.81 10.11 -26.75
CA ASN A 313 21.06 11.00 -27.88
C ASN A 313 20.95 10.30 -29.25
N LYS A 314 21.10 8.96 -29.31
CA LYS A 314 21.08 8.20 -30.56
C LYS A 314 20.02 7.09 -30.53
N PHE A 315 20.13 6.14 -29.60
CA PHE A 315 19.32 4.91 -29.66
C PHE A 315 17.81 5.16 -29.56
N VAL A 316 17.36 5.95 -28.58
CA VAL A 316 15.94 6.29 -28.37
C VAL A 316 15.31 6.93 -29.61
N HIS A 317 16.08 7.71 -30.36
CA HIS A 317 15.59 8.42 -31.55
C HIS A 317 15.39 7.50 -32.77
N VAL A 318 16.01 6.32 -32.79
CA VAL A 318 15.82 5.29 -33.84
C VAL A 318 14.54 4.48 -33.61
N ILE A 319 14.08 4.37 -32.36
CA ILE A 319 12.93 3.53 -31.97
C ILE A 319 11.62 4.00 -32.61
N SER A 320 11.26 5.29 -32.44
CA SER A 320 9.96 5.80 -32.90
C SER A 320 9.76 5.66 -34.42
N PRO A 321 10.74 6.03 -35.28
CA PRO A 321 10.63 5.79 -36.73
C PRO A 321 10.45 4.32 -37.11
N ASN A 322 10.99 3.40 -36.30
CA ASN A 322 10.92 1.97 -36.55
C ASN A 322 9.57 1.35 -36.17
N ILE A 323 9.01 1.67 -35.00
CA ILE A 323 7.73 1.09 -34.56
C ILE A 323 6.51 1.67 -35.29
N TYR A 324 6.67 2.82 -35.96
CA TYR A 324 5.63 3.49 -36.75
C TYR A 324 5.99 3.57 -38.25
N CYS A 325 6.74 2.58 -38.77
CA CYS A 325 7.22 2.60 -40.16
C CYS A 325 6.08 2.46 -41.20
N THR A 326 5.01 1.73 -40.89
CA THR A 326 3.80 1.65 -41.73
C THR A 326 2.56 1.94 -40.90
N VAL A 327 1.45 2.28 -41.56
CA VAL A 327 0.16 2.48 -40.85
C VAL A 327 -0.26 1.20 -40.12
N ARG A 328 -0.06 0.03 -40.74
CA ARG A 328 -0.36 -1.27 -40.13
C ARG A 328 0.48 -1.52 -38.87
N GLN A 329 1.80 -1.32 -38.96
CA GLN A 329 2.70 -1.45 -37.80
C GLN A 329 2.36 -0.43 -36.72
N SER A 330 2.02 0.80 -37.10
CA SER A 330 1.62 1.84 -36.15
C SER A 330 0.35 1.46 -35.38
N ILE A 331 -0.67 0.93 -36.07
CA ILE A 331 -1.89 0.41 -35.42
C ILE A 331 -1.55 -0.79 -34.53
N SER A 332 -0.70 -1.71 -34.99
CA SER A 332 -0.25 -2.87 -34.19
C SER A 332 0.42 -2.41 -32.89
N THR A 333 1.36 -1.46 -32.98
CA THR A 333 2.06 -0.85 -31.84
C THR A 333 1.09 -0.18 -30.87
N PHE A 334 0.11 0.60 -31.35
CA PHE A 334 -0.90 1.23 -30.48
C PHE A 334 -1.85 0.21 -29.84
N ARG A 335 -2.17 -0.90 -30.52
CA ARG A 335 -2.92 -2.01 -29.91
C ARG A 335 -2.11 -2.69 -28.81
N TRP A 336 -0.80 -2.87 -29.03
CA TRP A 336 0.09 -3.38 -27.99
C TRP A 336 0.19 -2.41 -26.81
N PHE A 337 0.37 -1.09 -27.04
CA PHE A 337 0.33 -0.09 -25.97
C PHE A 337 -0.96 -0.15 -25.17
N SER A 338 -2.08 -0.28 -25.87
CA SER A 338 -3.37 -0.41 -25.24
C SER A 338 -3.51 -1.65 -24.38
N LYS A 339 -2.87 -2.76 -24.76
CA LYS A 339 -2.88 -4.00 -23.99
C LYS A 339 -1.89 -3.93 -22.82
N ALA A 340 -0.68 -3.41 -23.05
CA ALA A 340 0.37 -3.31 -22.04
C ALA A 340 0.04 -2.28 -20.94
N GLY A 341 -0.65 -1.20 -21.30
CA GLY A 341 -1.08 -0.16 -20.36
C GLY A 341 -2.46 -0.38 -19.76
N ASP A 342 -3.09 -1.55 -19.93
CA ASP A 342 -4.42 -1.87 -19.41
C ASP A 342 -5.48 -0.79 -19.75
N TRP A 343 -5.41 -0.21 -20.95
CA TRP A 343 -6.28 0.91 -21.38
C TRP A 343 -7.76 0.55 -21.40
N GLU A 344 -8.10 -0.74 -21.35
CA GLU A 344 -9.48 -1.24 -21.19
C GLU A 344 -10.11 -0.84 -19.86
N GLU A 345 -9.29 -0.76 -18.81
CA GLU A 345 -9.74 -0.42 -17.46
C GLU A 345 -9.69 1.10 -17.23
N ILE A 346 -8.79 1.79 -17.94
CA ILE A 346 -8.52 3.22 -17.75
C ILE A 346 -9.40 4.10 -18.66
N PHE A 347 -9.60 3.71 -19.92
CA PHE A 347 -10.30 4.52 -20.92
C PHE A 347 -11.64 3.92 -21.34
N PRO A 348 -12.69 4.75 -21.48
CA PRO A 348 -13.91 4.34 -22.19
C PRO A 348 -13.58 3.79 -23.57
N TRP A 349 -14.30 2.76 -23.99
CA TRP A 349 -14.02 2.03 -25.24
C TRP A 349 -13.88 2.98 -26.46
N TYR A 350 -14.70 4.02 -26.59
CA TYR A 350 -14.63 4.94 -27.72
C TYR A 350 -13.37 5.83 -27.70
N GLN A 351 -12.93 6.31 -26.52
CA GLN A 351 -11.69 7.08 -26.39
C GLN A 351 -10.49 6.22 -26.75
N ARG A 352 -10.46 4.97 -26.23
CA ARG A 352 -9.44 3.98 -26.56
C ARG A 352 -9.34 3.73 -28.06
N TRP A 353 -10.47 3.51 -28.74
CA TRP A 353 -10.49 3.34 -30.19
C TRP A 353 -9.96 4.58 -30.91
N ILE A 354 -10.39 5.78 -30.53
CA ILE A 354 -9.87 7.03 -31.10
C ILE A 354 -8.34 7.11 -30.92
N ILE A 355 -7.82 6.90 -29.71
CA ILE A 355 -6.38 6.96 -29.43
C ILE A 355 -5.61 5.95 -30.28
N VAL A 356 -6.09 4.72 -30.40
CA VAL A 356 -5.41 3.67 -31.18
C VAL A 356 -5.34 4.03 -32.67
N TYR A 357 -6.46 4.40 -33.30
CA TYR A 357 -6.47 4.63 -34.75
C TYR A 357 -5.97 6.02 -35.13
N LEU A 358 -6.42 7.07 -34.44
CA LEU A 358 -5.98 8.44 -34.72
C LEU A 358 -4.53 8.65 -34.29
N GLY A 359 -4.15 8.15 -33.11
CA GLY A 359 -2.77 8.20 -32.61
C GLY A 359 -1.80 7.49 -33.55
N ALA A 360 -2.18 6.33 -34.09
CA ALA A 360 -1.36 5.62 -35.08
C ALA A 360 -1.09 6.45 -36.36
N ILE A 361 -2.08 7.19 -36.85
CA ILE A 361 -1.94 8.06 -38.02
C ILE A 361 -1.03 9.25 -37.71
N VAL A 362 -1.25 9.91 -36.57
CA VAL A 362 -0.45 11.07 -36.12
C VAL A 362 1.01 10.64 -35.91
N MET A 363 1.24 9.54 -35.21
CA MET A 363 2.60 9.05 -34.93
C MET A 363 3.32 8.57 -36.19
N ARG A 364 2.59 8.08 -37.21
CA ARG A 364 3.19 7.82 -38.52
C ARG A 364 3.71 9.10 -39.18
N GLY A 365 2.95 10.20 -39.11
CA GLY A 365 3.40 11.51 -39.60
C GLY A 365 4.63 12.02 -38.85
N VAL A 366 4.62 11.90 -37.52
CA VAL A 366 5.77 12.24 -36.66
C VAL A 366 6.99 11.38 -37.01
N ALA A 367 6.83 10.07 -37.21
CA ALA A 367 7.91 9.17 -37.57
C ALA A 367 8.61 9.55 -38.88
N ILE A 368 7.86 10.01 -39.90
CA ILE A 368 8.44 10.51 -41.16
C ILE A 368 9.27 11.77 -40.90
N HIS A 369 8.79 12.67 -40.05
CA HIS A 369 9.53 13.87 -39.67
C HIS A 369 10.81 13.52 -38.87
N LEU A 370 10.72 12.61 -37.90
CA LEU A 370 11.86 12.17 -37.11
C LEU A 370 12.92 11.44 -37.95
N LYS A 371 12.50 10.61 -38.93
CA LYS A 371 13.40 9.99 -39.90
C LYS A 371 14.28 11.04 -40.59
N LYS A 372 13.69 12.15 -41.04
CA LYS A 372 14.43 13.27 -41.67
C LYS A 372 15.28 14.04 -40.67
N LYS A 373 14.74 14.35 -39.48
CA LYS A 373 15.42 15.14 -38.44
C LYS A 373 16.71 14.47 -37.95
N TYR A 374 16.68 13.14 -37.80
CA TYR A 374 17.82 12.36 -37.29
C TYR A 374 18.64 11.69 -38.41
N ASN A 375 18.41 12.06 -39.67
CA ASN A 375 19.14 11.56 -40.83
C ASN A 375 19.27 10.02 -40.89
N LEU A 376 18.15 9.31 -40.64
CA LEU A 376 18.13 7.85 -40.62
C LEU A 376 18.12 7.26 -42.04
N ASN A 377 18.61 6.02 -42.16
CA ASN A 377 18.64 5.28 -43.43
C ASN A 377 17.25 5.16 -44.07
N ASP A 378 17.24 4.99 -45.39
CA ASP A 378 15.98 4.95 -46.12
C ASP A 378 15.08 3.80 -45.68
N ASN A 379 15.71 2.65 -45.47
CA ASN A 379 15.14 1.58 -44.66
C ASN A 379 15.51 1.79 -43.19
N VAL A 380 14.54 2.27 -42.40
CA VAL A 380 14.71 2.58 -40.97
C VAL A 380 15.10 1.36 -40.13
N ARG A 381 14.81 0.13 -40.60
CA ARG A 381 15.21 -1.12 -39.93
C ARG A 381 16.72 -1.30 -39.92
N ILE A 382 17.41 -0.87 -40.98
CA ILE A 382 18.88 -0.97 -41.05
C ILE A 382 19.50 -0.14 -39.93
N SER A 383 19.02 1.09 -39.70
CA SER A 383 19.51 1.91 -38.59
C SER A 383 19.23 1.29 -37.21
N LEU A 384 18.16 0.50 -37.07
CA LEU A 384 17.87 -0.24 -35.83
C LEU A 384 18.85 -1.42 -35.65
N TYR A 385 19.14 -2.16 -36.73
CA TYR A 385 20.10 -3.26 -36.71
C TYR A 385 21.52 -2.76 -36.44
N GLU A 386 21.94 -1.69 -37.12
CA GLU A 386 23.23 -1.03 -36.88
C GLU A 386 23.40 -0.65 -35.40
N CYS A 387 22.37 -0.08 -34.76
CA CYS A 387 22.43 0.23 -33.34
C CYS A 387 22.50 -1.04 -32.46
N GLY A 388 21.77 -2.10 -32.82
CA GLY A 388 21.79 -3.37 -32.09
C GLY A 388 23.14 -4.07 -32.19
N ASP A 389 23.75 -4.09 -33.38
CA ASP A 389 25.07 -4.66 -33.62
C ASP A 389 26.17 -3.79 -33.02
N GLU A 390 26.07 -2.45 -33.11
CA GLU A 390 26.99 -1.50 -32.45
C GLU A 390 27.02 -1.72 -30.93
N TRP A 391 25.88 -2.03 -30.32
CA TRP A 391 25.77 -2.39 -28.90
C TRP A 391 26.41 -3.75 -28.58
N VAL A 392 26.08 -4.80 -29.34
CA VAL A 392 26.59 -6.15 -29.04
C VAL A 392 28.08 -6.29 -29.33
N ASN A 393 28.57 -5.65 -30.40
CA ASN A 393 29.98 -5.72 -30.79
C ASN A 393 30.89 -5.08 -29.74
N THR A 394 30.40 -4.12 -28.96
CA THR A 394 31.18 -3.43 -27.94
C THR A 394 31.19 -4.15 -26.59
N ILE A 395 30.27 -5.11 -26.38
CA ILE A 395 30.31 -6.06 -25.25
C ILE A 395 31.43 -7.11 -25.47
N GLY A 396 31.59 -7.59 -26.70
CA GLY A 396 32.57 -8.62 -27.05
C GLY A 396 32.24 -9.99 -26.41
N ASP A 397 33.24 -10.62 -25.79
CA ASP A 397 33.10 -11.94 -25.15
C ASP A 397 32.55 -11.88 -23.71
N LYS A 398 32.20 -10.70 -23.21
CA LYS A 398 31.64 -10.50 -21.86
C LYS A 398 30.14 -10.83 -21.82
N ASP A 399 29.63 -11.11 -20.64
CA ASP A 399 28.18 -11.32 -20.46
C ASP A 399 27.39 -10.01 -20.55
N PHE A 400 27.95 -8.93 -20.01
CA PHE A 400 27.39 -7.57 -20.01
C PHE A 400 28.49 -6.51 -20.21
N HIS A 401 28.13 -5.25 -20.45
CA HIS A 401 29.13 -4.17 -20.45
C HIS A 401 29.80 -4.00 -19.08
N GLY A 402 29.10 -4.31 -17.98
CA GLY A 402 29.67 -4.38 -16.63
C GLY A 402 30.53 -5.62 -16.34
N GLY A 403 30.73 -6.51 -17.32
CA GLY A 403 31.47 -7.76 -17.14
C GLY A 403 30.55 -8.90 -16.74
N ALA A 404 30.68 -9.39 -15.50
CA ALA A 404 29.85 -10.49 -14.97
C ALA A 404 28.44 -10.03 -14.56
N GLU A 405 28.27 -8.75 -14.22
CA GLU A 405 26.99 -8.14 -13.87
C GLU A 405 26.69 -6.96 -14.81
N PRO A 406 25.42 -6.64 -15.08
CA PRO A 406 25.06 -5.48 -15.89
C PRO A 406 25.34 -4.17 -15.16
N ASN A 407 25.83 -3.18 -15.93
CA ASN A 407 26.06 -1.81 -15.46
C ASN A 407 24.86 -0.91 -15.78
N LEU A 408 24.92 0.40 -15.49
CA LEU A 408 23.78 1.29 -15.75
C LEU A 408 23.49 1.49 -17.25
N ALA A 409 24.49 1.33 -18.12
CA ALA A 409 24.29 1.39 -19.56
C ALA A 409 23.49 0.16 -20.06
N ASP A 410 23.82 -1.04 -19.55
CA ASP A 410 23.06 -2.27 -19.83
C ASP A 410 21.58 -2.10 -19.45
N LEU A 411 21.32 -1.60 -18.24
CA LEU A 411 19.95 -1.36 -17.74
C LEU A 411 19.20 -0.32 -18.58
N ASN A 412 19.89 0.72 -19.05
CA ASN A 412 19.31 1.74 -19.91
C ASN A 412 18.89 1.17 -21.27
N VAL A 413 19.77 0.43 -21.96
CA VAL A 413 19.43 -0.20 -23.26
C VAL A 413 18.30 -1.21 -23.09
N TYR A 414 18.37 -2.05 -22.05
CA TYR A 414 17.33 -3.02 -21.73
C TYR A 414 15.97 -2.34 -21.50
N GLY A 415 15.95 -1.24 -20.74
CA GLY A 415 14.75 -0.44 -20.51
C GLY A 415 14.14 0.10 -21.81
N ILE A 416 14.96 0.63 -22.73
CA ILE A 416 14.46 1.13 -24.02
C ILE A 416 13.86 0.00 -24.87
N LEU A 417 14.51 -1.18 -24.91
CA LEU A 417 14.04 -2.32 -25.68
C LEU A 417 12.75 -2.93 -25.11
N THR A 418 12.63 -2.99 -23.77
CA THR A 418 11.42 -3.45 -23.08
C THR A 418 10.20 -2.60 -23.46
N ALA A 419 10.41 -1.29 -23.70
CA ALA A 419 9.34 -0.38 -24.12
C ALA A 419 8.75 -0.69 -25.50
N ILE A 420 9.38 -1.56 -26.29
CA ILE A 420 8.92 -1.96 -27.63
C ILE A 420 8.83 -3.47 -27.82
N GLU A 421 8.95 -4.26 -26.75
CA GLU A 421 9.06 -5.73 -26.80
C GLU A 421 7.94 -6.40 -27.62
N GLY A 422 6.71 -5.89 -27.50
CA GLY A 422 5.56 -6.43 -28.24
C GLY A 422 5.36 -5.86 -29.65
N SER A 423 6.31 -5.07 -30.16
CA SER A 423 6.25 -4.52 -31.51
C SER A 423 6.92 -5.43 -32.54
N ASP A 424 6.46 -5.36 -33.80
CA ASP A 424 7.08 -6.07 -34.92
C ASP A 424 8.57 -5.70 -35.08
N ALA A 425 8.92 -4.43 -34.80
CA ALA A 425 10.30 -3.95 -34.91
C ALA A 425 11.25 -4.62 -33.91
N PHE A 426 10.76 -4.94 -32.72
CA PHE A 426 11.54 -5.65 -31.71
C PHE A 426 11.79 -7.10 -32.13
N GLN A 427 10.76 -7.80 -32.61
CA GLN A 427 10.89 -9.17 -33.11
C GLN A 427 11.85 -9.23 -34.31
N ASP A 428 11.73 -8.27 -35.23
CA ASP A 428 12.67 -8.12 -36.34
C ASP A 428 14.12 -7.91 -35.85
N LEU A 429 14.33 -7.07 -34.82
CA LEU A 429 15.65 -6.83 -34.24
C LEU A 429 16.24 -8.10 -33.60
N MET A 430 15.44 -8.84 -32.82
CA MET A 430 15.88 -10.09 -32.18
C MET A 430 16.30 -11.16 -33.19
N ASN A 431 15.61 -11.23 -34.33
CA ASN A 431 15.87 -12.25 -35.36
C ASN A 431 17.04 -11.91 -36.30
N ASN A 432 17.34 -10.63 -36.49
CA ASN A 432 18.32 -10.18 -37.50
C ASN A 432 19.62 -9.64 -36.90
N THR A 433 19.77 -9.62 -35.57
CA THR A 433 20.99 -9.19 -34.89
C THR A 433 21.39 -10.17 -33.80
N LYS A 434 22.61 -10.03 -33.27
CA LYS A 434 23.12 -10.88 -32.18
C LYS A 434 22.69 -10.41 -30.78
N ILE A 435 21.71 -9.51 -30.67
CA ILE A 435 21.31 -8.90 -29.39
C ILE A 435 20.44 -9.82 -28.53
N GLN A 436 19.79 -10.82 -29.13
CA GLN A 436 18.81 -11.68 -28.45
C GLN A 436 19.38 -12.41 -27.21
N PRO A 437 20.58 -13.03 -27.25
CA PRO A 437 21.13 -13.71 -26.08
C PRO A 437 21.40 -12.75 -24.92
N TRP A 438 21.92 -11.56 -25.19
CA TRP A 438 22.14 -10.52 -24.17
C TRP A 438 20.80 -10.04 -23.60
N PHE A 439 19.79 -9.80 -24.44
CA PHE A 439 18.48 -9.37 -23.98
C PHE A 439 17.81 -10.44 -23.09
N ALA A 440 17.93 -11.72 -23.44
CA ALA A 440 17.43 -12.82 -22.63
C ALA A 440 18.11 -12.90 -21.25
N ARG A 441 19.44 -12.73 -21.20
CA ARG A 441 20.17 -12.65 -19.92
C ARG A 441 19.70 -11.48 -19.06
N MET A 442 19.57 -10.29 -19.66
CA MET A 442 19.05 -9.11 -18.97
C MET A 442 17.63 -9.33 -18.45
N LYS A 443 16.75 -9.92 -19.26
CA LYS A 443 15.36 -10.20 -18.89
C LYS A 443 15.27 -11.11 -17.67
N ASN A 444 16.05 -12.19 -17.65
CA ASN A 444 16.11 -13.11 -16.50
C ASN A 444 16.62 -12.44 -15.21
N LEU A 445 17.53 -11.46 -15.32
CA LEU A 445 18.07 -10.75 -14.15
C LEU A 445 17.17 -9.64 -13.63
N VAL A 446 16.51 -8.91 -14.54
CA VAL A 446 15.78 -7.67 -14.25
C VAL A 446 14.30 -7.91 -14.01
N GLU A 447 13.65 -8.82 -14.73
CA GLU A 447 12.26 -9.11 -14.43
C GLU A 447 12.17 -9.81 -13.08
N PRO A 448 11.28 -9.34 -12.17
CA PRO A 448 11.00 -10.08 -10.96
C PRO A 448 10.61 -11.48 -11.42
N HIS A 449 11.32 -12.51 -10.95
CA HIS A 449 10.94 -13.89 -11.22
C HIS A 449 9.49 -14.02 -10.76
N ARG A 450 8.55 -13.98 -11.71
CA ARG A 450 7.27 -14.61 -11.51
C ARG A 450 7.66 -16.04 -11.27
N ILE A 451 7.66 -16.46 -10.00
CA ILE A 451 7.57 -17.87 -9.65
C ILE A 451 6.56 -18.44 -10.64
N ASP A 452 6.95 -19.50 -11.34
CA ASP A 452 6.16 -20.17 -12.36
C ASP A 452 4.92 -20.76 -11.68
N THR A 453 3.99 -19.87 -11.34
CA THR A 453 2.75 -20.08 -10.63
C THR A 453 1.72 -20.66 -11.58
N SER A 454 2.06 -20.79 -12.87
CA SER A 454 1.25 -21.45 -13.90
C SER A 454 0.83 -22.86 -13.46
N ILE A 455 1.72 -23.63 -12.83
CA ILE A 455 1.39 -24.98 -12.33
C ILE A 455 0.43 -24.89 -11.14
N MET A 456 0.67 -23.98 -10.19
CA MET A 456 -0.20 -23.83 -9.01
C MET A 456 -1.59 -23.29 -9.36
N THR A 457 -1.69 -22.34 -10.31
CA THR A 457 -2.97 -21.78 -10.78
C THR A 457 -3.77 -22.79 -11.60
N ILE A 458 -3.10 -23.59 -12.43
CA ILE A 458 -3.74 -24.69 -13.14
C ILE A 458 -4.27 -25.73 -12.14
N LEU A 459 -3.49 -26.10 -11.12
CA LEU A 459 -3.94 -27.04 -10.08
C LEU A 459 -5.10 -26.51 -9.26
N GLU A 460 -5.14 -25.21 -8.96
CA GLU A 460 -6.26 -24.58 -8.25
C GLU A 460 -7.54 -24.53 -9.12
N CYS A 461 -7.41 -24.17 -10.41
CA CYS A 461 -8.50 -24.21 -11.38
C CYS A 461 -9.05 -25.64 -11.55
N ILE A 462 -8.16 -26.64 -11.66
CA ILE A 462 -8.53 -28.05 -11.71
C ILE A 462 -9.21 -28.46 -10.41
N GLY A 463 -8.67 -28.10 -9.25
CA GLY A 463 -9.22 -28.42 -7.93
C GLY A 463 -10.63 -27.85 -7.73
N CYS A 464 -10.83 -26.57 -8.05
CA CYS A 464 -12.14 -25.93 -7.98
C CYS A 464 -13.13 -26.56 -8.96
N THR A 465 -12.70 -26.89 -10.18
CA THR A 465 -13.52 -27.59 -11.18
C THR A 465 -13.96 -28.97 -10.66
N LEU A 466 -13.05 -29.72 -10.03
CA LEU A 466 -13.37 -31.03 -9.43
C LEU A 466 -14.33 -30.92 -8.24
N ILE A 467 -14.21 -29.89 -7.40
CA ILE A 467 -15.15 -29.64 -6.30
C ILE A 467 -16.56 -29.35 -6.86
N VAL A 468 -16.67 -28.48 -7.86
CA VAL A 468 -17.97 -28.09 -8.44
C VAL A 468 -18.62 -29.26 -9.17
N TYR A 469 -17.88 -29.94 -10.04
CA TYR A 469 -18.45 -30.90 -10.98
C TYR A 469 -18.19 -32.36 -10.63
N GLY A 470 -17.31 -32.70 -9.68
CA GLY A 470 -16.99 -34.09 -9.37
C GLY A 470 -18.21 -34.92 -8.96
N ILE A 471 -19.02 -34.41 -8.03
CA ILE A 471 -20.26 -35.06 -7.59
C ILE A 471 -21.33 -35.04 -8.71
N PRO A 472 -21.66 -33.89 -9.35
CA PRO A 472 -22.59 -33.87 -10.48
C PRO A 472 -22.19 -34.79 -11.65
N PHE A 473 -20.91 -34.85 -12.00
CA PHE A 473 -20.41 -35.72 -13.04
C PHE A 473 -20.57 -37.20 -12.67
N SER A 474 -20.26 -37.57 -11.43
CA SER A 474 -20.50 -38.92 -10.92
C SER A 474 -22.00 -39.28 -10.94
N MET A 475 -22.85 -38.35 -10.51
CA MET A 475 -24.31 -38.49 -10.62
C MET A 475 -24.73 -38.73 -12.06
N PHE A 476 -24.21 -37.96 -13.02
CA PHE A 476 -24.53 -38.15 -14.44
C PHE A 476 -24.11 -39.53 -14.94
N VAL A 477 -22.86 -39.93 -14.73
CA VAL A 477 -22.30 -41.20 -15.22
C VAL A 477 -23.07 -42.40 -14.65
N PHE A 478 -23.31 -42.44 -13.34
CA PHE A 478 -23.91 -43.61 -12.69
C PHE A 478 -25.45 -43.66 -12.75
N THR A 479 -26.13 -42.57 -13.10
CA THR A 479 -27.62 -42.54 -13.02
C THR A 479 -28.32 -42.02 -14.29
N ILE A 480 -27.76 -41.03 -14.97
CA ILE A 480 -28.40 -40.38 -16.13
C ILE A 480 -27.89 -41.01 -17.43
N ALA A 481 -26.58 -41.26 -17.55
CA ALA A 481 -25.92 -41.72 -18.77
C ALA A 481 -26.39 -43.12 -19.21
N HIS A 482 -26.87 -43.95 -18.29
CA HIS A 482 -27.39 -45.29 -18.61
C HIS A 482 -28.69 -45.29 -19.43
N HIS A 483 -29.43 -44.17 -19.49
CA HIS A 483 -30.69 -44.11 -20.23
C HIS A 483 -30.76 -42.85 -21.13
N PRO A 484 -30.91 -43.00 -22.46
CA PRO A 484 -30.93 -41.88 -23.39
C PRO A 484 -32.08 -40.89 -23.12
N PHE A 485 -33.20 -41.38 -22.60
CA PHE A 485 -34.34 -40.54 -22.24
C PHE A 485 -34.01 -39.56 -21.10
N ARG A 486 -33.21 -39.97 -20.11
CA ARG A 486 -32.78 -39.09 -19.01
C ARG A 486 -31.82 -38.01 -19.49
N ILE A 487 -30.95 -38.33 -20.45
CA ILE A 487 -30.04 -37.37 -21.10
C ILE A 487 -30.84 -36.27 -21.81
N ILE A 488 -31.85 -36.66 -22.60
CA ILE A 488 -32.70 -35.72 -23.35
C ILE A 488 -33.43 -34.77 -22.38
N ILE A 489 -33.99 -35.31 -21.29
CA ILE A 489 -34.65 -34.50 -20.26
C ILE A 489 -33.66 -33.52 -19.61
N ALA A 490 -32.47 -33.99 -19.23
CA ALA A 490 -31.44 -33.15 -18.63
C ALA A 490 -31.03 -31.99 -19.56
N MET A 491 -30.73 -32.27 -20.83
CA MET A 491 -30.36 -31.23 -21.80
C MET A 491 -31.49 -30.23 -22.06
N THR A 492 -32.72 -30.72 -22.21
CA THR A 492 -33.88 -29.85 -22.47
C THR A 492 -34.19 -28.97 -21.26
N SER A 493 -34.09 -29.51 -20.04
CA SER A 493 -34.29 -28.74 -18.81
C SER A 493 -33.24 -27.64 -18.62
N ALA A 494 -31.97 -27.90 -18.97
CA ALA A 494 -30.91 -26.90 -18.98
C ALA A 494 -31.20 -25.75 -19.94
N PHE A 495 -31.75 -26.05 -21.12
CA PHE A 495 -32.18 -25.04 -22.09
C PHE A 495 -33.32 -24.15 -21.55
N PHE A 496 -34.31 -24.74 -20.87
CA PHE A 496 -35.39 -23.97 -20.24
C PHE A 496 -34.88 -23.02 -19.15
N TRP A 497 -33.86 -23.42 -18.39
CA TRP A 497 -33.21 -22.53 -17.44
C TRP A 497 -32.50 -21.35 -18.15
N LEU A 498 -31.78 -21.61 -19.25
CA LEU A 498 -31.12 -20.53 -20.02
C LEU A 498 -32.12 -19.50 -20.55
N ILE A 499 -33.29 -19.93 -21.04
CA ILE A 499 -34.34 -19.01 -21.49
C ILE A 499 -34.83 -18.14 -20.31
N SER A 500 -34.98 -18.72 -19.12
CA SER A 500 -35.40 -17.96 -17.94
C SER A 500 -34.40 -16.85 -17.56
N MET A 501 -33.10 -17.12 -17.73
CA MET A 501 -32.03 -16.15 -17.49
C MET A 501 -31.99 -15.05 -18.55
N LEU A 502 -32.18 -15.40 -19.82
CA LEU A 502 -32.25 -14.42 -20.91
C LEU A 502 -33.40 -13.41 -20.67
N LEU A 503 -34.58 -13.90 -20.29
CA LEU A 503 -35.73 -13.05 -19.97
C LEU A 503 -35.49 -12.16 -18.75
N SER A 504 -34.82 -12.69 -17.72
CA SER A 504 -34.42 -11.93 -16.54
C SER A 504 -33.47 -10.78 -16.91
N SER A 505 -32.51 -11.04 -17.80
CA SER A 505 -31.58 -10.02 -18.33
C SER A 505 -32.32 -8.96 -19.17
N LEU A 506 -33.28 -9.36 -20.01
CA LEU A 506 -34.07 -8.41 -20.79
C LEU A 506 -34.91 -7.49 -19.88
N LEU A 507 -35.52 -8.04 -18.82
CA LEU A 507 -36.27 -7.24 -17.84
C LEU A 507 -35.36 -6.20 -17.15
N TRP A 508 -34.13 -6.58 -16.79
CA TRP A 508 -33.14 -5.68 -16.21
C TRP A 508 -32.82 -4.48 -17.13
N PHE A 509 -32.70 -4.72 -18.43
CA PHE A 509 -32.48 -3.64 -19.40
C PHE A 509 -33.71 -2.74 -19.60
N MET A 510 -34.93 -3.26 -19.47
CA MET A 510 -36.14 -2.46 -19.61
C MET A 510 -36.42 -1.54 -18.42
N VAL A 511 -36.09 -1.94 -17.18
CA VAL A 511 -36.44 -1.19 -15.95
C VAL A 511 -35.28 -0.30 -15.48
N VAL A 512 -35.08 0.84 -16.15
CA VAL A 512 -34.00 1.81 -15.88
C VAL A 512 -33.96 2.36 -14.43
N PRO A 513 -35.07 2.77 -13.78
CA PRO A 513 -34.99 3.43 -12.46
C PRO A 513 -34.62 2.49 -11.30
N LEU A 514 -34.70 1.16 -11.48
CA LEU A 514 -34.41 0.17 -10.42
C LEU A 514 -33.06 -0.54 -10.60
N ARG A 515 -32.25 -0.15 -11.60
CA ARG A 515 -30.93 -0.78 -11.86
C ARG A 515 -29.92 -0.64 -10.72
N ASN A 516 -30.12 0.29 -9.79
CA ASN A 516 -29.25 0.44 -8.63
C ASN A 516 -29.61 -0.50 -7.47
N GLN A 517 -30.70 -1.26 -7.58
CA GLN A 517 -31.22 -2.15 -6.54
C GLN A 517 -30.97 -3.62 -6.91
N LEU A 518 -29.84 -4.18 -6.47
CA LEU A 518 -29.44 -5.57 -6.75
C LEU A 518 -30.49 -6.59 -6.27
N ALA A 519 -31.18 -6.29 -5.16
CA ALA A 519 -32.24 -7.13 -4.62
C ALA A 519 -33.39 -7.35 -5.62
N PHE A 520 -33.80 -6.30 -6.35
CA PHE A 520 -34.86 -6.40 -7.36
C PHE A 520 -34.53 -7.41 -8.45
N ALA A 521 -33.29 -7.37 -8.94
CA ALA A 521 -32.81 -8.30 -9.95
C ALA A 521 -32.80 -9.76 -9.48
N VAL A 522 -32.37 -10.00 -8.24
CA VAL A 522 -32.34 -11.34 -7.65
C VAL A 522 -33.76 -11.90 -7.53
N LEU A 523 -34.71 -11.10 -7.05
CA LEU A 523 -36.12 -11.49 -6.93
C LEU A 523 -36.71 -11.89 -8.29
N CYS A 524 -36.54 -11.05 -9.32
CA CYS A 524 -37.08 -11.32 -10.65
C CYS A 524 -36.44 -12.57 -11.29
N ALA A 525 -35.14 -12.77 -11.13
CA ALA A 525 -34.45 -13.92 -11.69
C ALA A 525 -34.94 -15.25 -11.10
N VAL A 526 -35.10 -15.33 -9.78
CA VAL A 526 -35.64 -16.54 -9.11
C VAL A 526 -37.07 -16.83 -9.58
N LEU A 527 -37.92 -15.80 -9.68
CA LEU A 527 -39.30 -15.98 -10.15
C LEU A 527 -39.36 -16.52 -11.57
N PHE A 528 -38.56 -15.98 -12.50
CA PHE A 528 -38.51 -16.52 -13.86
C PHE A 528 -38.00 -17.96 -13.91
N GLN A 529 -36.96 -18.30 -13.14
CA GLN A 529 -36.43 -19.66 -13.08
C GLN A 529 -37.49 -20.67 -12.61
N GLU A 530 -38.27 -20.34 -11.58
CA GLU A 530 -39.34 -21.21 -11.08
C GLU A 530 -40.55 -21.31 -12.02
N ILE A 531 -40.90 -20.21 -12.72
CA ILE A 531 -41.92 -20.24 -13.78
C ILE A 531 -41.51 -21.19 -14.89
N PHE A 532 -40.25 -21.14 -15.33
CA PHE A 532 -39.76 -22.02 -16.39
C PHE A 532 -39.64 -23.48 -15.94
N ARG A 533 -39.36 -23.75 -14.66
CA ARG A 533 -39.47 -25.08 -14.07
C ARG A 533 -40.89 -25.64 -14.14
N TYR A 534 -41.90 -24.81 -13.86
CA TYR A 534 -43.31 -25.18 -14.02
C TYR A 534 -43.70 -25.42 -15.49
N LEU A 535 -43.26 -24.55 -16.41
CA LEU A 535 -43.52 -24.71 -17.84
C LEU A 535 -42.91 -26.01 -18.36
N PHE A 536 -41.69 -26.33 -17.94
CA PHE A 536 -41.02 -27.56 -18.31
C PHE A 536 -41.77 -28.81 -17.80
N TYR A 537 -42.24 -28.80 -16.54
CA TYR A 537 -43.13 -29.85 -16.01
C TYR A 537 -44.38 -30.03 -16.87
N ARG A 538 -45.05 -28.93 -17.30
CA ARG A 538 -46.23 -29.01 -18.16
C ARG A 538 -45.93 -29.63 -19.52
N VAL A 539 -44.77 -29.30 -20.10
CA VAL A 539 -44.34 -29.87 -21.39
C VAL A 539 -44.10 -31.37 -21.24
N ILE A 540 -43.41 -31.80 -20.19
CA ILE A 540 -43.19 -33.22 -19.89
C ILE A 540 -44.51 -33.96 -19.69
N LYS A 541 -45.43 -33.44 -18.86
CA LYS A 541 -46.72 -34.08 -18.59
C LYS A 541 -47.58 -34.20 -19.85
N LYS A 542 -47.54 -33.20 -20.73
CA LYS A 542 -48.22 -33.24 -22.02
C LYS A 542 -47.60 -34.28 -22.95
N ALA A 543 -46.27 -34.36 -22.99
CA ALA A 543 -45.55 -35.35 -23.77
C ALA A 543 -45.81 -36.78 -23.28
N GLU A 544 -45.83 -37.01 -21.96
CA GLU A 544 -46.17 -38.29 -21.33
C GLU A 544 -47.60 -38.72 -21.70
N PHE A 545 -48.57 -37.81 -21.61
CA PHE A 545 -49.96 -38.09 -21.99
C PHE A 545 -50.12 -38.38 -23.50
N SER A 546 -49.35 -37.70 -24.35
CA SER A 546 -49.31 -37.96 -25.80
C SER A 546 -48.66 -39.30 -26.14
N LEU A 547 -47.57 -39.65 -25.47
CA LEU A 547 -46.90 -40.95 -25.64
C LEU A 547 -47.79 -42.09 -25.15
N GLN A 548 -48.43 -41.97 -23.98
CA GLN A 548 -49.38 -42.97 -23.47
C GLN A 548 -50.55 -43.24 -24.42
N LYS A 549 -51.02 -42.23 -25.17
CA LYS A 549 -52.07 -42.40 -26.20
C LYS A 549 -51.62 -43.16 -27.44
N VAL A 550 -50.37 -42.96 -27.87
CA VAL A 550 -49.78 -43.64 -29.05
C VAL A 550 -49.36 -45.08 -28.71
N GLN A 551 -49.03 -45.33 -27.43
CA GLN A 551 -48.40 -46.55 -26.96
C GLN A 551 -49.37 -47.49 -26.22
N LEU A 552 -50.65 -47.08 -26.07
CA LEU A 552 -51.75 -47.89 -25.53
C LEU A 552 -52.00 -49.20 -26.33
N GLN A 553 -51.34 -49.37 -27.49
CA GLN A 553 -51.44 -50.56 -28.35
C GLN A 553 -50.26 -51.54 -28.21
N GLU A 554 -49.12 -51.10 -27.66
CA GLU A 554 -47.92 -51.95 -27.44
C GLU A 554 -47.60 -52.22 -25.95
N LEU A 555 -48.14 -51.42 -25.03
CA LEU A 555 -47.75 -51.44 -23.61
C LEU A 555 -48.34 -52.59 -22.78
N THR A 556 -49.31 -53.36 -23.29
CA THR A 556 -49.85 -54.54 -22.60
C THR A 556 -48.85 -55.71 -22.51
N ALA A 557 -47.72 -55.66 -23.24
CA ALA A 557 -46.78 -56.77 -23.35
C ALA A 557 -45.43 -56.63 -22.62
N LYS A 558 -45.05 -55.46 -22.06
CA LYS A 558 -43.70 -55.27 -21.46
C LYS A 558 -43.60 -54.50 -20.13
N GLY A 559 -44.70 -54.09 -19.50
CA GLY A 559 -44.68 -53.67 -18.08
C GLY A 559 -43.66 -52.57 -17.69
N MET A 560 -43.29 -51.65 -18.58
CA MET A 560 -42.41 -50.52 -18.25
C MET A 560 -43.24 -49.33 -17.76
N THR A 561 -43.21 -49.08 -16.45
CA THR A 561 -43.74 -47.85 -15.84
C THR A 561 -42.71 -46.72 -15.97
N PHE A 562 -43.11 -45.54 -16.46
CA PHE A 562 -42.28 -44.33 -16.39
C PHE A 562 -42.01 -44.00 -14.92
N ASP A 563 -40.75 -44.14 -14.49
CA ASP A 563 -40.35 -43.71 -13.16
C ASP A 563 -40.33 -42.17 -13.09
N ARG A 564 -41.42 -41.61 -12.53
CA ARG A 564 -41.61 -40.17 -12.37
C ARG A 564 -40.52 -39.53 -11.53
N PHE A 565 -39.93 -40.28 -10.60
CA PHE A 565 -38.82 -39.80 -9.80
C PHE A 565 -37.57 -39.60 -10.66
N ALA A 566 -37.25 -40.55 -11.53
CA ALA A 566 -36.13 -40.44 -12.46
C ALA A 566 -36.26 -39.25 -13.42
N VAL A 567 -37.48 -38.91 -13.86
CA VAL A 567 -37.76 -37.75 -14.71
C VAL A 567 -37.52 -36.43 -13.96
N ALA A 568 -38.04 -36.32 -12.73
CA ALA A 568 -37.85 -35.14 -11.89
C ALA A 568 -36.37 -34.94 -11.50
N TYR A 569 -35.67 -36.03 -11.22
CA TYR A 569 -34.25 -36.04 -10.94
C TYR A 569 -33.41 -35.60 -12.15
N ALA A 570 -33.66 -36.16 -13.33
CA ALA A 570 -32.93 -35.79 -14.55
C ALA A 570 -33.16 -34.32 -14.95
N ALA A 571 -34.39 -33.82 -14.77
CA ALA A 571 -34.73 -32.42 -14.95
C ALA A 571 -33.96 -31.53 -13.95
N GLY A 572 -33.96 -31.91 -12.67
CA GLY A 572 -33.26 -31.18 -11.62
C GLY A 572 -31.75 -31.11 -11.83
N TYR A 573 -31.15 -32.21 -12.26
CA TYR A 573 -29.74 -32.24 -12.64
C TYR A 573 -29.44 -31.23 -13.75
N GLY A 574 -30.25 -31.19 -14.83
CA GLY A 574 -30.01 -30.27 -15.94
C GLY A 574 -30.17 -28.79 -15.54
N PHE A 575 -31.19 -28.44 -14.76
CA PHE A 575 -31.36 -27.12 -14.16
C PHE A 575 -30.16 -26.73 -13.27
N GLY A 576 -29.70 -27.65 -12.41
CA GLY A 576 -28.59 -27.40 -11.50
C GLY A 576 -27.26 -27.24 -12.23
N PHE A 577 -26.93 -28.15 -13.14
CA PHE A 577 -25.66 -28.17 -13.86
C PHE A 577 -25.41 -26.87 -14.64
N ILE A 578 -26.41 -26.39 -15.39
CA ILE A 578 -26.27 -25.16 -16.16
C ILE A 578 -26.22 -23.91 -15.27
N SER A 579 -26.97 -23.91 -14.16
CA SER A 579 -26.92 -22.84 -13.17
C SER A 579 -25.54 -22.74 -12.50
N GLY A 580 -24.94 -23.89 -12.16
CA GLY A 580 -23.59 -23.95 -11.62
C GLY A 580 -22.55 -23.47 -12.63
N THR A 581 -22.69 -23.88 -13.90
CA THR A 581 -21.81 -23.44 -15.00
C THR A 581 -21.83 -21.93 -15.17
N PHE A 582 -23.01 -21.32 -15.22
CA PHE A 582 -23.13 -19.87 -15.33
C PHE A 582 -22.58 -19.10 -14.11
N SER A 583 -22.58 -19.73 -12.93
CA SER A 583 -22.13 -19.10 -11.69
C SER A 583 -20.62 -19.11 -11.51
N ILE A 584 -19.90 -20.10 -12.06
CA ILE A 584 -18.47 -20.30 -11.82
C ILE A 584 -17.57 -19.96 -13.03
N VAL A 585 -18.10 -19.85 -14.26
CA VAL A 585 -17.29 -19.66 -15.48
C VAL A 585 -16.33 -18.45 -15.41
N ASN A 586 -16.80 -17.29 -14.94
CA ASN A 586 -15.93 -16.11 -14.82
C ASN A 586 -14.89 -16.32 -13.71
N VAL A 587 -15.30 -16.90 -12.58
CA VAL A 587 -14.41 -17.15 -11.45
C VAL A 587 -13.30 -18.14 -11.81
N LEU A 588 -13.61 -19.21 -12.54
CA LEU A 588 -12.59 -20.15 -13.06
C LEU A 588 -11.70 -19.49 -14.12
N SER A 589 -12.26 -18.63 -14.99
CA SER A 589 -11.44 -17.85 -15.93
C SER A 589 -10.42 -16.99 -15.17
N ASP A 590 -10.85 -16.36 -14.08
CA ASP A 590 -9.99 -15.51 -13.25
C ASP A 590 -8.93 -16.32 -12.48
N THR A 591 -9.20 -17.59 -12.12
CA THR A 591 -8.18 -18.49 -11.51
C THR A 591 -7.03 -18.84 -12.46
N THR A 592 -7.22 -18.71 -13.78
CA THR A 592 -6.17 -19.03 -14.77
C THR A 592 -5.21 -17.86 -15.06
N GLY A 593 -5.36 -16.73 -14.35
CA GLY A 593 -4.52 -15.54 -14.46
C GLY A 593 -3.14 -15.68 -13.77
N PRO A 594 -2.24 -14.69 -13.93
CA PRO A 594 -0.91 -14.73 -13.33
C PRO A 594 -0.96 -14.50 -11.81
N GLY A 595 -1.14 -15.59 -11.06
CA GLY A 595 -0.71 -15.75 -9.67
C GLY A 595 -1.19 -14.68 -8.68
N THR A 596 -2.44 -14.22 -8.78
CA THR A 596 -3.01 -13.32 -7.76
C THR A 596 -3.53 -14.12 -6.58
N ILE A 597 -2.92 -13.92 -5.40
CA ILE A 597 -3.64 -13.95 -4.12
C ILE A 597 -4.94 -13.18 -4.34
N GLY A 598 -6.07 -13.85 -4.06
CA GLY A 598 -7.47 -13.49 -4.34
C GLY A 598 -7.73 -12.18 -5.12
N ILE A 599 -8.50 -12.26 -6.20
CA ILE A 599 -9.02 -11.13 -7.00
C ILE A 599 -9.11 -9.83 -6.18
N PHE A 600 -8.31 -8.81 -6.49
CA PHE A 600 -8.27 -7.51 -5.77
C PHE A 600 -7.89 -7.54 -4.27
N GLY A 601 -7.05 -8.47 -3.82
CA GLY A 601 -6.59 -8.55 -2.43
C GLY A 601 -7.52 -9.33 -1.49
N HIS A 602 -8.37 -10.20 -2.03
CA HIS A 602 -9.23 -11.11 -1.24
C HIS A 602 -8.45 -12.32 -0.70
N SER A 603 -9.00 -13.03 0.30
CA SER A 603 -8.34 -14.23 0.86
C SER A 603 -8.29 -15.37 -0.17
N GLN A 604 -7.31 -16.27 -0.01
CA GLN A 604 -7.19 -17.48 -0.83
C GLN A 604 -8.45 -18.38 -0.72
N ASP A 605 -9.25 -18.24 0.34
CA ASP A 605 -10.45 -19.04 0.57
C ASP A 605 -11.61 -18.71 -0.38
N PHE A 606 -11.55 -17.58 -1.09
CA PHE A 606 -12.64 -17.12 -1.96
C PHE A 606 -12.97 -18.15 -3.06
N PHE A 607 -11.97 -18.70 -3.73
CA PHE A 607 -12.17 -19.65 -4.83
C PHE A 607 -12.77 -20.97 -4.34
N ILE A 608 -12.25 -21.49 -3.23
CA ILE A 608 -12.74 -22.72 -2.59
C ILE A 608 -14.19 -22.53 -2.11
N ALA A 609 -14.48 -21.44 -1.40
CA ALA A 609 -15.83 -21.16 -0.91
C ALA A 609 -16.83 -21.02 -2.07
N THR A 610 -16.43 -20.37 -3.16
CA THR A 610 -17.27 -20.22 -4.36
C THR A 610 -17.50 -21.56 -5.05
N ALA A 611 -16.49 -22.44 -5.11
CA ALA A 611 -16.63 -23.79 -5.63
C ALA A 611 -17.64 -24.62 -4.83
N PHE A 612 -17.54 -24.64 -3.49
CA PHE A 612 -18.50 -25.35 -2.61
C PHE A 612 -19.92 -24.78 -2.69
N LEU A 613 -20.06 -23.46 -2.77
CA LEU A 613 -21.36 -22.82 -2.92
C LEU A 613 -22.02 -23.20 -4.25
N THR A 614 -21.23 -23.24 -5.33
CA THR A 614 -21.72 -23.64 -6.66
C THR A 614 -22.16 -25.11 -6.68
N LEU A 615 -21.38 -26.02 -6.08
CA LEU A 615 -21.79 -27.41 -5.88
C LEU A 615 -23.13 -27.51 -5.14
N THR A 616 -23.28 -26.74 -4.05
CA THR A 616 -24.51 -26.72 -3.25
C THR A 616 -25.71 -26.26 -4.08
N ILE A 617 -25.54 -25.25 -4.95
CA ILE A 617 -26.60 -24.77 -5.87
C ILE A 617 -27.00 -25.85 -6.87
N ILE A 618 -26.04 -26.62 -7.40
CA ILE A 618 -26.33 -27.73 -8.34
C ILE A 618 -27.19 -28.79 -7.65
N LEU A 619 -26.84 -29.17 -6.42
CA LEU A 619 -27.57 -30.17 -5.64
C LEU A 619 -28.96 -29.66 -5.23
N LEU A 620 -29.08 -28.41 -4.79
CA LEU A 620 -30.35 -27.79 -4.42
C LEU A 620 -31.32 -27.74 -5.61
N ASN A 621 -30.87 -27.39 -6.81
CA ASN A 621 -31.72 -27.43 -8.01
C ASN A 621 -32.21 -28.85 -8.33
N THR A 622 -31.38 -29.85 -8.06
CA THR A 622 -31.74 -31.26 -8.21
C THR A 622 -32.85 -31.65 -7.23
N PHE A 623 -32.67 -31.34 -5.93
CA PHE A 623 -33.67 -31.63 -4.90
C PHE A 623 -34.96 -30.83 -5.07
N TRP A 624 -34.87 -29.54 -5.42
CA TRP A 624 -36.02 -28.70 -5.67
C TRP A 624 -36.88 -29.25 -6.80
N SER A 625 -36.28 -29.76 -7.87
CA SER A 625 -37.04 -30.34 -8.98
C SER A 625 -37.75 -31.64 -8.60
N ILE A 626 -37.12 -32.49 -7.78
CA ILE A 626 -37.74 -33.69 -7.21
C ILE A 626 -38.95 -33.30 -6.36
N ILE A 627 -38.79 -32.35 -5.43
CA ILE A 627 -39.87 -31.87 -4.55
C ILE A 627 -40.99 -31.24 -5.37
N PHE A 628 -40.64 -30.39 -6.34
CA PHE A 628 -41.59 -29.66 -7.18
C PHE A 628 -42.46 -30.61 -8.01
N PHE A 629 -41.86 -31.57 -8.71
CA PHE A 629 -42.57 -32.48 -9.60
C PHE A 629 -43.42 -33.48 -8.81
N THR A 630 -42.83 -34.07 -7.76
CA THR A 630 -43.54 -35.03 -6.89
C THR A 630 -44.76 -34.39 -6.22
N SER A 631 -44.65 -33.13 -5.81
CA SER A 631 -45.75 -32.40 -5.17
C SER A 631 -46.89 -32.08 -6.15
N LEU A 632 -46.56 -31.75 -7.42
CA LEU A 632 -47.56 -31.53 -8.46
C LEU A 632 -48.29 -32.81 -8.88
N ASP A 633 -47.66 -33.97 -8.73
CA ASP A 633 -48.24 -35.28 -9.07
C ASP A 633 -49.11 -35.88 -7.96
N LYS A 634 -48.82 -35.61 -6.68
CA LYS A 634 -49.58 -36.14 -5.52
C LYS A 634 -50.99 -35.56 -5.36
N GLY A 635 -51.30 -34.42 -5.98
CA GLY A 635 -52.62 -33.77 -5.89
C GLY A 635 -52.94 -33.18 -4.51
N GLY A 636 -54.16 -32.64 -4.33
CA GLY A 636 -54.62 -32.06 -3.06
C GLY A 636 -53.85 -30.81 -2.62
N ILE A 637 -53.70 -30.60 -1.31
CA ILE A 637 -53.03 -29.42 -0.72
C ILE A 637 -51.53 -29.35 -1.06
N HIS A 638 -50.90 -30.52 -1.25
CA HIS A 638 -49.48 -30.64 -1.59
C HIS A 638 -49.14 -30.04 -2.96
N ARG A 639 -50.12 -29.96 -3.89
CA ARG A 639 -49.95 -29.35 -5.22
C ARG A 639 -49.54 -27.88 -5.16
N HIS A 640 -49.90 -27.18 -4.09
CA HIS A 640 -49.56 -25.77 -3.89
C HIS A 640 -48.42 -25.59 -2.88
N LEU A 641 -48.39 -26.38 -1.81
CA LEU A 641 -47.41 -26.25 -0.74
C LEU A 641 -45.97 -26.59 -1.19
N GLY A 642 -45.80 -27.66 -1.99
CA GLY A 642 -44.48 -28.08 -2.46
C GLY A 642 -43.81 -27.04 -3.37
N PRO A 643 -44.47 -26.59 -4.45
CA PRO A 643 -43.95 -25.49 -5.29
C PRO A 643 -43.69 -24.20 -4.50
N ALA A 644 -44.55 -23.84 -3.55
CA ALA A 644 -44.34 -22.66 -2.71
C ALA A 644 -43.07 -22.78 -1.84
N LEU A 645 -42.84 -23.95 -1.23
CA LEU A 645 -41.63 -24.23 -0.46
C LEU A 645 -40.37 -24.09 -1.32
N VAL A 646 -40.41 -24.61 -2.54
CA VAL A 646 -39.28 -24.52 -3.49
C VAL A 646 -38.98 -23.05 -3.84
N VAL A 647 -40.01 -22.26 -4.18
CA VAL A 647 -39.83 -20.83 -4.48
C VAL A 647 -39.26 -20.07 -3.29
N ILE A 648 -39.80 -20.29 -2.08
CA ILE A 648 -39.36 -19.61 -0.85
C ILE A 648 -37.91 -19.98 -0.52
N THR A 649 -37.57 -21.27 -0.54
CA THR A 649 -36.21 -21.74 -0.20
C THR A 649 -35.17 -21.29 -1.24
N HIS A 650 -35.52 -21.31 -2.52
CA HIS A 650 -34.66 -20.76 -3.58
C HIS A 650 -34.47 -19.25 -3.44
N MET A 651 -35.54 -18.51 -3.09
CA MET A 651 -35.48 -17.07 -2.85
C MET A 651 -34.59 -16.73 -1.65
N LEU A 652 -34.76 -17.42 -0.52
CA LEU A 652 -33.97 -17.23 0.70
C LEU A 652 -32.49 -17.46 0.41
N PHE A 653 -32.14 -18.60 -0.21
CA PHE A 653 -30.76 -18.92 -0.55
C PHE A 653 -30.14 -17.90 -1.50
N SER A 654 -30.91 -17.43 -2.50
CA SER A 654 -30.45 -16.40 -3.43
C SER A 654 -30.26 -15.03 -2.76
N CYS A 655 -31.11 -14.67 -1.79
CA CYS A 655 -31.00 -13.43 -1.03
C CYS A 655 -29.84 -13.44 -0.02
N LEU A 656 -29.43 -14.60 0.50
CA LEU A 656 -28.23 -14.71 1.36
C LEU A 656 -26.98 -14.16 0.66
N THR A 657 -26.91 -14.24 -0.67
CA THR A 657 -25.80 -13.67 -1.45
C THR A 657 -25.68 -12.14 -1.35
N LEU A 658 -26.75 -11.44 -0.96
CA LEU A 658 -26.78 -9.99 -0.78
C LEU A 658 -26.14 -9.52 0.53
N LEU A 659 -25.90 -10.43 1.49
CA LEU A 659 -25.29 -10.12 2.79
C LEU A 659 -23.75 -9.93 2.70
N ASN A 660 -23.13 -10.26 1.56
CA ASN A 660 -21.69 -10.07 1.31
C ASN A 660 -21.26 -8.62 1.04
N ARG A 661 -22.12 -7.61 1.27
CA ARG A 661 -21.89 -6.22 0.84
C ARG A 661 -21.32 -5.30 1.93
N THR A 662 -21.18 -5.77 3.18
CA THR A 662 -20.63 -4.97 4.29
C THR A 662 -19.12 -5.15 4.45
N THR A 663 -18.44 -4.09 4.86
CA THR A 663 -16.99 -3.77 4.76
C THR A 663 -16.01 -4.64 5.57
N LYS A 664 -16.33 -5.90 5.83
CA LYS A 664 -15.36 -6.95 6.13
C LYS A 664 -15.87 -8.20 5.43
N PRO A 665 -15.06 -8.89 4.61
CA PRO A 665 -15.50 -10.13 4.01
C PRO A 665 -15.60 -11.18 5.12
N THR A 666 -16.78 -11.33 5.71
CA THR A 666 -17.12 -12.46 6.56
C THR A 666 -17.29 -13.68 5.65
N TYR A 667 -16.20 -14.13 5.00
CA TYR A 667 -16.15 -15.41 4.28
C TYR A 667 -16.13 -16.56 5.29
N SER A 668 -17.17 -16.69 6.09
CA SER A 668 -17.33 -17.83 6.98
C SER A 668 -18.71 -17.82 7.59
N ILE A 669 -19.55 -18.78 7.15
CA ILE A 669 -20.36 -19.72 7.96
C ILE A 669 -21.38 -20.36 6.97
N PRO A 670 -21.61 -21.71 6.92
CA PRO A 670 -21.29 -22.70 7.98
C PRO A 670 -20.50 -23.97 7.58
N ILE A 671 -20.39 -24.38 6.30
CA ILE A 671 -20.02 -25.79 6.02
C ILE A 671 -18.50 -26.04 6.04
N VAL A 672 -17.70 -25.11 5.52
CA VAL A 672 -16.22 -25.25 5.51
C VAL A 672 -15.64 -25.02 6.90
N ASN A 673 -16.19 -24.10 7.70
CA ASN A 673 -15.77 -23.93 9.10
C ASN A 673 -16.11 -25.16 9.95
N ALA A 674 -17.22 -25.87 9.69
CA ALA A 674 -17.55 -27.08 10.45
C ALA A 674 -16.52 -28.21 10.22
N PHE A 675 -15.98 -28.36 9.00
CA PHE A 675 -14.96 -29.36 8.68
C PHE A 675 -13.52 -28.89 8.99
N TYR A 676 -13.22 -27.61 8.75
CA TYR A 676 -11.91 -27.04 9.03
C TYR A 676 -11.67 -26.91 10.55
N ASN A 677 -12.70 -26.50 11.32
CA ASN A 677 -12.60 -26.43 12.78
C ASN A 677 -12.61 -27.81 13.46
N THR A 678 -13.28 -28.84 12.90
CA THR A 678 -13.14 -30.21 13.43
C THR A 678 -11.76 -30.80 13.17
N SER A 679 -11.08 -30.42 12.09
CA SER A 679 -9.71 -30.88 11.81
C SER A 679 -8.64 -30.13 12.65
N LYS A 680 -8.85 -28.85 12.97
CA LYS A 680 -7.93 -28.05 13.81
C LYS A 680 -8.14 -28.22 15.32
N MET A 681 -9.32 -28.68 15.75
CA MET A 681 -9.59 -28.99 17.17
C MET A 681 -8.78 -30.19 17.71
N SER A 682 -7.98 -30.86 16.88
CA SER A 682 -7.10 -31.96 17.32
C SER A 682 -5.67 -31.54 17.68
N SER A 683 -5.30 -30.26 17.63
CA SER A 683 -4.10 -29.77 18.33
C SER A 683 -4.46 -28.57 19.18
N ALA A 684 -4.66 -28.78 20.48
CA ALA A 684 -4.83 -27.72 21.46
C ALA A 684 -3.59 -26.82 21.46
N ALA A 685 -3.60 -25.74 20.68
CA ALA A 685 -2.68 -24.62 20.90
C ALA A 685 -3.05 -24.02 22.26
N GLN A 686 -2.13 -24.12 23.22
CA GLN A 686 -2.34 -23.57 24.56
C GLN A 686 -2.50 -22.05 24.47
N ARG A 687 -3.56 -21.51 25.08
CA ARG A 687 -3.80 -20.06 25.15
C ARG A 687 -2.60 -19.37 25.82
N LYS A 688 -2.15 -18.24 25.24
CA LYS A 688 -1.02 -17.48 25.77
C LYS A 688 -1.42 -16.79 27.08
N LYS A 689 -0.58 -16.90 28.11
CA LYS A 689 -0.77 -16.22 29.41
C LYS A 689 0.05 -14.93 29.49
N ILE A 690 -0.56 -13.87 30.03
CA ILE A 690 0.07 -12.55 30.19
C ILE A 690 0.29 -12.27 31.68
N ALA A 691 1.49 -11.84 32.03
CA ALA A 691 1.84 -11.34 33.35
C ALA A 691 2.38 -9.91 33.27
N ILE A 692 1.90 -9.04 34.15
CA ILE A 692 2.35 -7.64 34.28
C ILE A 692 3.20 -7.53 35.53
N VAL A 693 4.49 -7.25 35.35
CA VAL A 693 5.46 -7.03 36.42
C VAL A 693 5.46 -5.54 36.76
N GLY A 694 4.52 -5.13 37.61
CA GLY A 694 4.41 -3.77 38.15
C GLY A 694 2.97 -3.24 38.19
N SER A 695 2.61 -2.59 39.30
CA SER A 695 1.27 -2.05 39.58
C SER A 695 1.26 -0.53 39.82
N GLY A 696 2.25 0.18 39.30
CA GLY A 696 2.27 1.64 39.39
C GLY A 696 1.20 2.30 38.51
N ASN A 697 1.28 3.63 38.35
CA ASN A 697 0.35 4.40 37.52
C ASN A 697 0.26 3.81 36.08
N TRP A 698 1.41 3.69 35.40
CA TRP A 698 1.47 3.09 34.06
C TRP A 698 1.20 1.58 34.04
N GLY A 699 1.53 0.86 35.13
CA GLY A 699 1.25 -0.57 35.25
C GLY A 699 -0.25 -0.88 35.31
N SER A 700 -1.00 -0.04 36.01
CA SER A 700 -2.46 -0.13 36.09
C SER A 700 -3.10 0.26 34.75
N THR A 701 -2.64 1.34 34.12
CA THR A 701 -3.11 1.77 32.79
C THR A 701 -2.92 0.68 31.73
N ILE A 702 -1.73 0.08 31.65
CA ILE A 702 -1.47 -0.94 30.63
C ILE A 702 -2.25 -2.23 30.91
N ALA A 703 -2.52 -2.55 32.18
CA ALA A 703 -3.37 -3.66 32.55
C ALA A 703 -4.81 -3.47 32.05
N ILE A 704 -5.38 -2.27 32.23
CA ILE A 704 -6.71 -1.90 31.71
C ILE A 704 -6.73 -2.06 30.18
N HIS A 705 -5.76 -1.48 29.49
CA HIS A 705 -5.68 -1.51 28.03
C HIS A 705 -5.59 -2.94 27.47
N ILE A 706 -4.72 -3.77 28.05
CA ILE A 706 -4.53 -5.14 27.58
C ILE A 706 -5.74 -6.01 27.89
N ALA A 707 -6.34 -5.85 29.08
CA ALA A 707 -7.55 -6.57 29.45
C ALA A 707 -8.69 -6.31 28.45
N ASP A 708 -8.90 -5.05 28.06
CA ASP A 708 -9.86 -4.67 27.02
C ASP A 708 -9.53 -5.31 25.67
N LYS A 709 -8.26 -5.33 25.29
CA LYS A 709 -7.79 -5.88 24.01
C LYS A 709 -7.94 -7.39 23.91
N ILE A 710 -7.66 -8.13 24.99
CA ILE A 710 -7.77 -9.60 24.98
C ILE A 710 -9.21 -10.10 25.14
N ALA A 711 -10.15 -9.23 25.56
CA ALA A 711 -11.57 -9.58 25.65
C ALA A 711 -12.14 -10.05 24.29
N ASP A 712 -11.62 -9.50 23.19
CA ASP A 712 -11.97 -9.88 21.82
C ASP A 712 -11.14 -11.08 21.29
N LEU A 713 -10.12 -11.55 22.02
CA LEU A 713 -9.14 -12.56 21.59
C LEU A 713 -9.14 -13.82 22.48
N LYS A 714 -10.33 -14.29 22.88
CA LYS A 714 -10.53 -15.38 23.85
C LYS A 714 -9.96 -16.74 23.45
N ASP A 715 -9.83 -16.96 22.14
CA ASP A 715 -9.30 -18.22 21.61
C ASP A 715 -7.76 -18.26 21.61
N GLU A 716 -7.11 -17.09 21.66
CA GLU A 716 -5.65 -16.96 21.59
C GLU A 716 -5.00 -16.66 22.95
N TYR A 717 -5.69 -15.91 23.82
CA TYR A 717 -5.16 -15.45 25.10
C TYR A 717 -6.02 -15.92 26.27
N GLU A 718 -5.34 -16.33 27.34
CA GLU A 718 -5.97 -16.56 28.63
C GLU A 718 -6.51 -15.22 29.14
N GLN A 719 -7.79 -15.19 29.52
CA GLN A 719 -8.45 -13.95 29.89
C GLN A 719 -7.95 -13.41 31.23
N LYS A 720 -7.45 -14.29 32.11
CA LYS A 720 -6.88 -13.92 33.39
C LYS A 720 -5.48 -13.32 33.19
N ILE A 721 -5.32 -12.05 33.58
CA ILE A 721 -4.04 -11.34 33.61
C ILE A 721 -3.57 -11.29 35.07
N LEU A 722 -2.35 -11.74 35.33
CA LEU A 722 -1.74 -11.60 36.65
C LEU A 722 -0.90 -10.32 36.69
N MET A 723 -1.17 -9.44 37.64
CA MET A 723 -0.42 -8.21 37.84
C MET A 723 0.31 -8.27 39.18
N TRP A 724 1.64 -8.25 39.14
CA TRP A 724 2.44 -8.13 40.35
C TRP A 724 2.28 -6.75 40.97
N CYS A 725 1.81 -6.73 42.21
CA CYS A 725 1.71 -5.55 43.03
C CYS A 725 2.54 -5.75 44.30
N LYS A 726 3.65 -5.01 44.42
CA LYS A 726 4.44 -5.02 45.65
C LYS A 726 3.53 -4.64 46.82
N GLU A 727 3.49 -5.48 47.84
CA GLU A 727 2.53 -5.30 48.92
C GLU A 727 2.80 -4.02 49.72
N GLU A 728 1.73 -3.25 49.92
CA GLU A 728 1.73 -2.02 50.70
C GLU A 728 0.49 -2.00 51.61
N THR A 729 0.69 -1.58 52.86
CA THR A 729 -0.40 -1.36 53.81
C THR A 729 -0.89 0.09 53.67
N LEU A 730 -2.19 0.25 53.45
CA LEU A 730 -2.83 1.57 53.36
C LEU A 730 -3.09 2.15 54.75
N ASP A 731 -3.46 3.42 54.81
CA ASP A 731 -3.67 4.15 56.07
C ASP A 731 -4.78 3.53 56.96
N ASP A 732 -5.72 2.80 56.35
CA ASP A 732 -6.80 2.08 57.04
C ASP A 732 -6.41 0.64 57.48
N GLY A 733 -5.16 0.23 57.24
CA GLY A 733 -4.63 -1.09 57.57
C GLY A 733 -4.92 -2.19 56.54
N SER A 734 -5.69 -1.89 55.48
CA SER A 734 -5.93 -2.84 54.38
C SER A 734 -4.69 -3.02 53.51
N LYS A 735 -4.59 -4.17 52.82
CA LYS A 735 -3.53 -4.42 51.85
C LYS A 735 -3.92 -3.91 50.47
N LEU A 736 -3.00 -3.26 49.77
CA LEU A 736 -3.25 -2.71 48.44
C LEU A 736 -3.70 -3.78 47.43
N THR A 737 -3.14 -5.00 47.50
CA THR A 737 -3.56 -6.11 46.62
C THR A 737 -5.01 -6.51 46.85
N GLU A 738 -5.46 -6.59 48.11
CA GLU A 738 -6.83 -6.91 48.49
C GLU A 738 -7.78 -5.80 47.98
N VAL A 739 -7.43 -4.53 48.18
CA VAL A 739 -8.21 -3.40 47.68
C VAL A 739 -8.34 -3.39 46.16
N ILE A 740 -7.26 -3.63 45.42
CA ILE A 740 -7.32 -3.69 43.94
C ILE A 740 -8.24 -4.82 43.46
N ASN A 741 -8.18 -5.98 44.11
CA ASN A 741 -8.99 -7.14 43.71
C ASN A 741 -10.47 -7.02 44.11
N GLU A 742 -10.78 -6.32 45.22
CA GLU A 742 -12.17 -6.14 45.70
C GLU A 742 -12.86 -4.93 45.06
N GLN A 743 -12.16 -3.80 44.97
CA GLN A 743 -12.70 -2.54 44.45
C GLN A 743 -12.48 -2.38 42.96
N HIS A 744 -11.61 -3.21 42.35
CA HIS A 744 -11.25 -3.11 40.94
C HIS A 744 -10.70 -1.72 40.59
N GLU A 745 -9.91 -1.13 41.49
CA GLU A 745 -9.32 0.20 41.36
C GLU A 745 -7.97 0.25 42.10
N ASN A 746 -6.98 0.90 41.50
CA ASN A 746 -5.72 1.21 42.19
C ASN A 746 -5.77 2.63 42.77
N ILE A 747 -6.46 2.77 43.90
CA ILE A 747 -6.75 4.06 44.55
C ILE A 747 -5.50 4.90 44.88
N LYS A 748 -4.32 4.26 44.98
CA LYS A 748 -3.06 4.95 45.26
C LYS A 748 -2.37 5.48 44.00
N TYR A 749 -2.31 4.67 42.94
CA TYR A 749 -1.47 4.98 41.77
C TYR A 749 -2.24 5.40 40.52
N LEU A 750 -3.51 5.00 40.38
CA LEU A 750 -4.39 5.39 39.30
C LEU A 750 -5.84 5.51 39.83
N PRO A 751 -6.11 6.53 40.68
CA PRO A 751 -7.43 6.73 41.25
C PRO A 751 -8.46 7.09 40.17
N HIS A 752 -9.70 6.69 40.41
CA HIS A 752 -10.90 6.90 39.59
C HIS A 752 -10.98 6.09 38.28
N GLU A 753 -9.98 5.26 37.99
CA GLU A 753 -10.00 4.38 36.81
C GLU A 753 -10.28 2.94 37.22
N ARG A 754 -11.33 2.35 36.64
CA ARG A 754 -11.73 0.96 36.93
C ARG A 754 -10.81 -0.02 36.19
N ILE A 755 -10.17 -0.90 36.95
CA ILE A 755 -9.40 -2.05 36.49
C ILE A 755 -10.37 -3.21 36.14
N PRO A 756 -10.27 -3.83 34.97
CA PRO A 756 -11.13 -4.97 34.62
C PRO A 756 -11.02 -6.16 35.58
N ASP A 757 -12.15 -6.86 35.81
CA ASP A 757 -12.28 -7.93 36.81
C ASP A 757 -11.37 -9.14 36.54
N ASN A 758 -10.88 -9.28 35.31
CA ASN A 758 -9.96 -10.32 34.87
C ASN A 758 -8.48 -9.99 35.13
N VAL A 759 -8.16 -8.82 35.67
CA VAL A 759 -6.82 -8.45 36.15
C VAL A 759 -6.73 -8.73 37.64
N ILE A 760 -5.83 -9.63 38.04
CA ILE A 760 -5.67 -10.06 39.43
C ILE A 760 -4.34 -9.54 39.98
N ALA A 761 -4.42 -8.71 41.02
CA ALA A 761 -3.26 -8.22 41.75
C ALA A 761 -2.70 -9.30 42.69
N LEU A 762 -1.40 -9.59 42.60
CA LEU A 762 -0.71 -10.56 43.45
C LEU A 762 0.51 -9.94 44.15
N PRO A 763 0.73 -10.20 45.46
CA PRO A 763 1.91 -9.74 46.17
C PRO A 763 3.18 -10.53 45.82
N ASP A 764 3.03 -11.83 45.52
CA ASP A 764 4.16 -12.70 45.21
C ASP A 764 4.61 -12.54 43.75
N LEU A 765 5.87 -12.15 43.58
CA LEU A 765 6.47 -11.91 42.27
C LEU A 765 6.59 -13.21 41.45
N CYS A 766 6.98 -14.33 42.07
CA CYS A 766 7.23 -15.58 41.36
C CYS A 766 5.93 -16.22 40.87
N GLU A 767 4.89 -16.15 41.69
CA GLU A 767 3.55 -16.62 41.35
C GLU A 767 2.95 -15.80 40.21
N SER A 768 3.16 -14.47 40.21
CA SER A 768 2.61 -13.57 39.20
C SER A 768 3.08 -13.87 37.77
N VAL A 769 4.29 -14.43 37.61
CA VAL A 769 4.88 -14.75 36.28
C VAL A 769 4.84 -16.23 35.94
N LYS A 770 4.30 -17.07 36.82
CA LYS A 770 4.31 -18.51 36.66
C LYS A 770 3.54 -18.92 35.40
N ASP A 771 4.21 -19.70 34.54
CA ASP A 771 3.70 -20.16 33.24
C ASP A 771 3.32 -19.04 32.24
N ALA A 772 3.68 -17.79 32.52
CA ALA A 772 3.41 -16.67 31.61
C ALA A 772 4.21 -16.83 30.31
N ASP A 773 3.54 -16.61 29.17
CA ASP A 773 4.16 -16.57 27.84
C ASP A 773 4.68 -15.17 27.51
N ILE A 774 4.06 -14.15 28.10
CA ILE A 774 4.33 -12.74 27.82
C ILE A 774 4.47 -12.01 29.16
N LEU A 775 5.64 -11.41 29.40
CA LEU A 775 5.93 -10.65 30.62
C LEU A 775 6.05 -9.16 30.29
N ILE A 776 5.24 -8.32 30.92
CA ILE A 776 5.28 -6.87 30.71
C ILE A 776 5.95 -6.20 31.92
N PHE A 777 7.17 -5.70 31.70
CA PHE A 777 7.94 -5.04 32.75
C PHE A 777 7.61 -3.55 32.81
N VAL A 778 7.05 -3.11 33.93
CA VAL A 778 6.55 -1.75 34.13
C VAL A 778 6.74 -1.28 35.58
N ILE A 779 7.98 -1.36 36.05
CA ILE A 779 8.41 -0.89 37.38
C ILE A 779 9.39 0.28 37.29
N PRO A 780 9.58 1.06 38.38
CA PRO A 780 10.64 2.04 38.43
C PRO A 780 12.02 1.41 38.15
N HIS A 781 12.86 2.09 37.35
CA HIS A 781 14.10 1.51 36.85
C HIS A 781 15.03 1.03 37.98
N GLN A 782 15.04 1.66 39.16
CA GLN A 782 15.93 1.24 40.26
C GLN A 782 15.67 -0.18 40.78
N PHE A 783 14.49 -0.75 40.51
CA PHE A 783 14.09 -2.06 41.03
C PHE A 783 14.34 -3.22 40.07
N VAL A 784 14.62 -2.95 38.78
CA VAL A 784 14.69 -4.00 37.74
C VAL A 784 15.74 -5.07 38.04
N LYS A 785 16.98 -4.68 38.38
CA LYS A 785 18.06 -5.66 38.64
C LYS A 785 17.68 -6.65 39.74
N LYS A 786 17.11 -6.14 40.85
CA LYS A 786 16.65 -6.95 41.98
C LYS A 786 15.49 -7.87 41.57
N THR A 787 14.49 -7.33 40.87
CA THR A 787 13.34 -8.10 40.36
C THR A 787 13.78 -9.21 39.39
N CYS A 788 14.73 -8.93 38.50
CA CYS A 788 15.24 -9.93 37.56
C CYS A 788 16.03 -11.05 38.27
N GLU A 789 16.83 -10.73 39.29
CA GLU A 789 17.52 -11.74 40.10
C GLU A 789 16.53 -12.65 40.86
N GLU A 790 15.46 -12.07 41.42
CA GLU A 790 14.41 -12.85 42.10
C GLU A 790 13.67 -13.80 41.14
N LEU A 791 13.53 -13.42 39.87
CA LEU A 791 12.86 -14.18 38.80
C LEU A 791 13.77 -15.15 38.03
N LYS A 792 15.08 -15.12 38.29
CA LYS A 792 16.06 -15.95 37.59
C LYS A 792 15.70 -17.42 37.70
N ASN A 793 15.65 -18.11 36.55
CA ASN A 793 15.23 -19.52 36.41
C ASN A 793 13.79 -19.85 36.86
N LYS A 794 12.93 -18.84 37.07
CA LYS A 794 11.52 -19.03 37.44
C LYS A 794 10.53 -18.62 36.35
N VAL A 795 11.04 -18.07 35.25
CA VAL A 795 10.24 -17.71 34.06
C VAL A 795 10.19 -18.89 33.08
N LYS A 796 9.09 -18.98 32.32
CA LYS A 796 8.94 -19.98 31.27
C LYS A 796 10.03 -19.76 30.19
N PRO A 797 10.84 -20.78 29.82
CA PRO A 797 11.93 -20.60 28.85
C PRO A 797 11.49 -20.15 27.46
N SER A 798 10.23 -20.42 27.07
CA SER A 798 9.67 -20.01 25.80
C SER A 798 8.99 -18.63 25.83
N ALA A 799 9.01 -17.93 26.97
CA ALA A 799 8.39 -16.63 27.12
C ALA A 799 9.22 -15.53 26.44
N PHE A 800 8.59 -14.38 26.22
CA PHE A 800 9.29 -13.14 25.90
C PHE A 800 8.79 -12.00 26.78
N ALA A 801 9.59 -10.96 26.89
CA ALA A 801 9.32 -9.78 27.69
C ALA A 801 9.09 -8.53 26.82
N LEU A 802 8.27 -7.61 27.32
CA LEU A 802 8.12 -6.25 26.81
C LEU A 802 8.39 -5.28 27.96
N THR A 803 9.43 -4.45 27.85
CA THR A 803 9.74 -3.41 28.84
C THR A 803 9.14 -2.07 28.43
N LEU A 804 8.42 -1.44 29.37
CA LEU A 804 7.87 -0.07 29.27
C LEU A 804 8.67 0.90 30.16
N ILE A 805 9.81 0.44 30.68
CA ILE A 805 10.60 1.15 31.69
C ILE A 805 11.51 2.15 30.99
N LYS A 806 11.34 3.43 31.33
CA LYS A 806 12.14 4.53 30.80
C LYS A 806 13.39 4.76 31.66
N GLY A 807 14.57 4.44 31.12
CA GLY A 807 15.87 4.62 31.79
C GLY A 807 16.88 3.56 31.35
N PHE A 808 18.14 3.76 31.74
CA PHE A 808 19.24 2.83 31.49
C PHE A 808 20.29 2.95 32.60
N TYR A 809 21.22 2.01 32.66
CA TYR A 809 22.34 2.01 33.60
C TYR A 809 23.66 2.27 32.88
N ILE A 810 24.65 2.77 33.61
CA ILE A 810 26.04 2.71 33.18
C ILE A 810 26.73 1.56 33.92
N ASP A 811 27.41 0.71 33.16
CA ASP A 811 28.28 -0.32 33.69
C ASP A 811 29.55 0.33 34.26
N GLU A 812 29.85 0.10 35.54
CA GLU A 812 30.95 0.80 36.25
C GLU A 812 32.34 0.37 35.74
N GLU A 813 32.48 -0.85 35.22
CA GLU A 813 33.77 -1.38 34.76
C GLU A 813 34.07 -0.95 33.32
N THR A 814 33.06 -1.02 32.44
CA THR A 814 33.22 -0.77 31.00
C THR A 814 32.84 0.66 30.60
N ASN A 815 32.17 1.41 31.47
CA ASN A 815 31.56 2.71 31.18
C ASN A 815 30.62 2.68 29.97
N ASN A 816 30.00 1.53 29.69
CA ASN A 816 29.03 1.35 28.61
C ASN A 816 27.60 1.45 29.11
N ILE A 817 26.69 1.78 28.19
CA ILE A 817 25.26 1.79 28.49
C ILE A 817 24.76 0.37 28.56
N LEU A 818 24.10 0.04 29.66
CA LEU A 818 23.39 -1.20 29.87
C LEU A 818 21.88 -0.89 29.91
N LEU A 819 21.17 -1.34 28.89
CA LEU A 819 19.73 -1.08 28.73
C LEU A 819 18.90 -1.97 29.65
N VAL A 820 17.69 -1.53 30.01
CA VAL A 820 16.77 -2.33 30.82
C VAL A 820 16.35 -3.59 30.07
N SER A 821 16.08 -3.50 28.77
CA SER A 821 15.79 -4.66 27.92
C SER A 821 16.94 -5.69 27.93
N GLN A 822 18.20 -5.22 27.91
CA GLN A 822 19.38 -6.07 27.99
C GLN A 822 19.53 -6.72 29.37
N VAL A 823 19.28 -5.98 30.46
CA VAL A 823 19.28 -6.55 31.83
C VAL A 823 18.25 -7.67 31.94
N ILE A 824 17.03 -7.44 31.47
CA ILE A 824 15.95 -8.45 31.50
C ILE A 824 16.35 -9.66 30.65
N LYS A 825 16.79 -9.43 29.41
CA LYS A 825 17.21 -10.49 28.48
C LYS A 825 18.33 -11.34 29.05
N ASN A 826 19.40 -10.71 29.56
CA ASN A 826 20.60 -11.42 30.01
C ASN A 826 20.36 -12.15 31.34
N THR A 827 19.56 -11.59 32.24
CA THR A 827 19.33 -12.19 33.56
C THR A 827 18.31 -13.33 33.49
N LEU A 828 17.25 -13.17 32.69
CA LEU A 828 16.14 -14.13 32.60
C LEU A 828 16.27 -15.11 31.42
N ASN A 829 17.21 -14.88 30.51
CA ASN A 829 17.45 -15.67 29.31
C ASN A 829 16.20 -15.81 28.41
N ILE A 830 15.47 -14.71 28.22
CA ILE A 830 14.30 -14.60 27.35
C ILE A 830 14.42 -13.37 26.43
N PRO A 831 13.85 -13.37 25.21
CA PRO A 831 13.82 -12.19 24.36
C PRO A 831 13.11 -11.02 25.07
N CYS A 832 13.60 -9.79 24.88
CA CYS A 832 12.98 -8.60 25.46
C CYS A 832 12.85 -7.48 24.42
N LEU A 833 11.63 -7.00 24.20
CA LEU A 833 11.28 -5.86 23.37
C LEU A 833 11.14 -4.62 24.25
N SER A 834 11.24 -3.42 23.68
CA SER A 834 11.00 -2.16 24.39
C SER A 834 9.83 -1.38 23.78
N MET A 835 9.07 -0.63 24.60
CA MET A 835 8.04 0.29 24.10
C MET A 835 8.16 1.65 24.79
N MET A 836 8.37 2.70 23.98
CA MET A 836 8.53 4.08 24.42
C MET A 836 7.61 5.02 23.63
N GLY A 837 7.22 6.16 24.18
CA GLY A 837 6.33 7.08 23.47
C GLY A 837 5.74 8.18 24.35
N ALA A 838 5.01 9.11 23.71
CA ALA A 838 4.23 10.15 24.37
C ALA A 838 2.93 9.57 24.93
N ASN A 839 3.04 8.92 26.09
CA ASN A 839 1.98 8.10 26.66
C ASN A 839 1.71 8.43 28.13
N ILE A 840 1.04 9.57 28.37
CA ILE A 840 0.63 9.97 29.73
C ILE A 840 -0.40 8.97 30.25
N ALA A 841 -0.09 8.32 31.37
CA ALA A 841 -0.83 7.18 31.91
C ALA A 841 -2.34 7.39 32.05
N ARG A 842 -2.73 8.55 32.57
CA ARG A 842 -4.14 8.90 32.75
C ARG A 842 -4.88 9.05 31.41
N GLU A 843 -4.29 9.76 30.45
CA GLU A 843 -4.90 9.96 29.12
C GLU A 843 -5.10 8.63 28.38
N VAL A 844 -4.15 7.70 28.54
CA VAL A 844 -4.29 6.35 27.95
C VAL A 844 -5.40 5.54 28.63
N ALA A 845 -5.53 5.63 29.97
CA ALA A 845 -6.62 4.98 30.69
C ALA A 845 -8.00 5.55 30.28
N GLU A 846 -8.07 6.86 30.07
CA GLU A 846 -9.24 7.59 29.57
C GLU A 846 -9.52 7.35 28.06
N LYS A 847 -8.73 6.50 27.39
CA LYS A 847 -8.83 6.16 25.96
C LYS A 847 -8.69 7.38 25.03
N VAL A 848 -7.93 8.38 25.48
CA VAL A 848 -7.52 9.52 24.65
C VAL A 848 -6.49 9.04 23.62
N PHE A 849 -6.56 9.62 22.42
CA PHE A 849 -5.65 9.25 21.35
C PHE A 849 -4.18 9.49 21.72
N CYS A 850 -3.36 8.46 21.56
CA CYS A 850 -1.92 8.50 21.74
C CYS A 850 -1.22 7.50 20.83
N GLU A 851 0.11 7.60 20.79
CA GLU A 851 0.96 6.75 19.97
C GLU A 851 2.22 6.30 20.73
N ALA A 852 2.75 5.14 20.38
CA ALA A 852 4.01 4.63 20.91
C ALA A 852 4.85 3.94 19.84
N THR A 853 6.14 3.85 20.12
CA THR A 853 7.16 3.20 19.30
C THR A 853 7.67 1.97 20.02
N VAL A 854 7.65 0.82 19.35
CA VAL A 854 8.15 -0.46 19.85
C VAL A 854 9.49 -0.77 19.19
N GLY A 855 10.50 -1.04 20.00
CA GLY A 855 11.79 -1.56 19.57
C GLY A 855 11.78 -3.09 19.52
N SER A 856 11.93 -3.66 18.33
CA SER A 856 12.05 -5.10 18.15
C SER A 856 12.78 -5.47 16.85
N ARG A 857 13.60 -6.52 16.92
CA ARG A 857 14.23 -7.17 15.75
C ARG A 857 13.57 -8.50 15.37
N ASP A 858 12.53 -8.91 16.10
CA ASP A 858 11.85 -10.19 15.95
C ASP A 858 10.40 -9.96 15.49
N ASP A 859 10.11 -10.24 14.23
CA ASP A 859 8.79 -10.00 13.62
C ASP A 859 7.67 -10.75 14.34
N LYS A 860 7.92 -11.96 14.86
CA LYS A 860 6.91 -12.77 15.53
C LYS A 860 6.47 -12.16 16.86
N HIS A 861 7.44 -11.72 17.67
CA HIS A 861 7.13 -11.04 18.93
C HIS A 861 6.56 -9.64 18.67
N SER A 862 7.03 -8.95 17.64
CA SER A 862 6.51 -7.64 17.22
C SER A 862 5.02 -7.70 16.89
N GLU A 863 4.59 -8.69 16.11
CA GLU A 863 3.19 -8.87 15.75
C GLU A 863 2.33 -9.22 16.97
N THR A 864 2.86 -10.04 17.89
CA THR A 864 2.17 -10.33 19.16
C THR A 864 1.96 -9.05 19.98
N VAL A 865 2.96 -8.16 20.05
CA VAL A 865 2.82 -6.85 20.74
C VAL A 865 1.86 -5.92 19.99
N ARG A 866 1.85 -5.91 18.64
CA ARG A 866 0.85 -5.17 17.86
C ARG A 866 -0.57 -5.62 18.17
N GLN A 867 -0.82 -6.92 18.24
CA GLN A 867 -2.13 -7.46 18.58
C GLN A 867 -2.60 -7.01 19.97
N LEU A 868 -1.68 -7.01 20.96
CA LEU A 868 -1.98 -6.66 22.34
C LEU A 868 -2.16 -5.16 22.57
N ILE A 869 -1.44 -4.30 21.84
CA ILE A 869 -1.41 -2.85 22.13
C ILE A 869 -2.07 -2.01 21.04
N ASP A 870 -1.90 -2.31 19.74
CA ASP A 870 -2.39 -1.45 18.66
C ASP A 870 -3.92 -1.39 18.64
N GLY A 871 -4.47 -0.18 18.62
CA GLY A 871 -5.91 0.06 18.69
C GLY A 871 -6.31 1.41 18.09
N PRO A 872 -7.61 1.76 18.09
CA PRO A 872 -8.10 3.00 17.51
C PRO A 872 -7.60 4.25 18.24
N PHE A 873 -7.40 4.17 19.56
CA PHE A 873 -6.89 5.29 20.37
C PHE A 873 -5.42 5.13 20.77
N PHE A 874 -4.86 3.91 20.78
CA PHE A 874 -3.45 3.70 21.11
C PHE A 874 -2.73 3.06 19.90
N ARG A 875 -2.07 3.88 19.09
CA ARG A 875 -1.40 3.42 17.86
C ARG A 875 0.05 3.06 18.13
N ILE A 876 0.53 1.96 17.55
CA ILE A 876 1.96 1.62 17.66
C ILE A 876 2.66 1.48 16.30
N ARG A 877 3.93 1.89 16.27
CA ARG A 877 4.89 1.64 15.18
C ARG A 877 6.06 0.81 15.70
N VAL A 878 6.57 -0.10 14.89
CA VAL A 878 7.69 -0.98 15.26
C VAL A 878 8.93 -0.61 14.46
N TYR A 879 10.07 -0.53 15.15
CA TYR A 879 11.38 -0.22 14.56
C TYR A 879 12.45 -1.18 15.10
N PRO A 880 13.50 -1.48 14.31
CA PRO A 880 14.60 -2.36 14.71
C PRO A 880 15.61 -1.71 15.66
N ASP A 881 15.61 -0.37 15.78
CA ASP A 881 16.53 0.45 16.59
C ASP A 881 16.23 0.39 18.11
N VAL A 882 16.19 -0.81 18.69
CA VAL A 882 15.80 -1.06 20.10
C VAL A 882 16.58 -0.18 21.09
N GLU A 883 17.89 -0.07 20.88
CA GLU A 883 18.80 0.66 21.76
C GLU A 883 18.48 2.15 21.78
N ILE A 884 18.26 2.74 20.60
CA ILE A 884 17.96 4.16 20.47
C ILE A 884 16.62 4.51 21.08
N ILE A 885 15.59 3.70 20.80
CA ILE A 885 14.23 3.89 21.34
C ILE A 885 14.27 3.96 22.86
N GLU A 886 14.97 3.03 23.50
CA GLU A 886 15.07 2.93 24.95
C GLU A 886 15.90 4.06 25.57
N ILE A 887 17.02 4.43 24.95
CA ILE A 887 17.86 5.55 25.38
C ILE A 887 17.07 6.86 25.32
N LEU A 888 16.34 7.13 24.23
CA LEU A 888 15.52 8.34 24.07
C LEU A 888 14.48 8.47 25.19
N GLY A 889 13.80 7.37 25.53
CA GLY A 889 12.83 7.33 26.63
C GLY A 889 13.42 7.71 28.00
N GLY A 890 14.70 7.38 28.23
CA GLY A 890 15.45 7.82 29.40
C GLY A 890 15.85 9.30 29.33
N LEU A 891 16.57 9.69 28.27
CA LEU A 891 17.18 11.02 28.15
C LEU A 891 16.15 12.16 28.15
N LYS A 892 14.96 11.94 27.59
CA LYS A 892 13.89 12.95 27.57
C LYS A 892 13.51 13.44 28.97
N ASN A 893 13.62 12.59 29.99
CA ASN A 893 13.31 12.97 31.37
C ASN A 893 14.31 14.00 31.90
N VAL A 894 15.57 13.95 31.46
CA VAL A 894 16.61 14.92 31.84
C VAL A 894 16.31 16.26 31.18
N ILE A 895 15.98 16.27 29.88
CA ILE A 895 15.63 17.51 29.17
C ILE A 895 14.30 18.11 29.67
N ALA A 896 13.34 17.27 30.06
CA ALA A 896 12.11 17.75 30.70
C ALA A 896 12.40 18.50 32.03
N MET A 897 13.42 18.09 32.79
CA MET A 897 13.86 18.87 33.95
C MET A 897 14.49 20.21 33.54
N CYS A 898 15.31 20.25 32.48
CA CYS A 898 15.85 21.51 31.95
C CYS A 898 14.73 22.49 31.58
N ALA A 899 13.66 22.01 30.94
CA ALA A 899 12.48 22.82 30.64
C ALA A 899 11.77 23.31 31.92
N GLY A 900 11.67 22.45 32.93
CA GLY A 900 11.12 22.80 34.25
C GLY A 900 11.93 23.90 34.95
N PHE A 901 13.27 23.76 34.97
CA PHE A 901 14.16 24.78 35.53
C PHE A 901 13.98 26.14 34.83
N ALA A 902 13.93 26.15 33.49
CA ALA A 902 13.73 27.38 32.72
C ALA A 902 12.39 28.04 33.05
N ASP A 903 11.30 27.28 33.12
CA ASP A 903 9.97 27.81 33.44
C ASP A 903 9.87 28.28 34.90
N GLY A 904 10.52 27.61 35.85
CA GLY A 904 10.58 28.04 37.25
C GLY A 904 11.37 29.32 37.45
N LEU A 905 12.33 29.60 36.55
CA LEU A 905 13.02 30.89 36.44
C LEU A 905 12.21 31.94 35.67
N LYS A 906 10.95 31.64 35.30
CA LYS A 906 10.06 32.50 34.52
C LYS A 906 10.61 32.87 33.14
N ALA A 907 11.36 31.96 32.51
CA ALA A 907 11.82 32.16 31.14
C ALA A 907 10.65 32.17 30.15
N GLY A 908 10.78 32.94 29.06
CA GLY A 908 9.74 33.04 28.03
C GLY A 908 9.66 31.81 27.12
N PHE A 909 8.58 31.73 26.31
CA PHE A 909 8.35 30.62 25.39
C PHE A 909 9.49 30.38 24.39
N ASN A 910 10.18 31.44 23.95
CA ASN A 910 11.34 31.32 23.06
C ASN A 910 12.51 30.59 23.73
N THR A 911 12.78 30.89 25.00
CA THR A 911 13.82 30.20 25.77
C THR A 911 13.44 28.75 25.99
N ARG A 912 12.17 28.46 26.31
CA ARG A 912 11.68 27.09 26.42
C ARG A 912 11.84 26.30 25.12
N ALA A 913 11.50 26.90 23.98
CA ALA A 913 11.72 26.28 22.68
C ALA A 913 13.21 26.03 22.40
N ALA A 914 14.10 26.95 22.78
CA ALA A 914 15.54 26.78 22.66
C ALA A 914 16.07 25.62 23.53
N VAL A 915 15.60 25.51 24.78
CA VAL A 915 15.91 24.40 25.70
C VAL A 915 15.47 23.07 25.08
N LEU A 916 14.24 22.97 24.55
CA LEU A 916 13.77 21.74 23.92
C LEU A 916 14.58 21.38 22.67
N ARG A 917 14.85 22.35 21.79
CA ARG A 917 15.62 22.13 20.56
C ARG A 917 17.06 21.71 20.84
N LEU A 918 17.73 22.39 21.76
CA LEU A 918 19.12 22.10 22.13
C LEU A 918 19.21 20.77 22.90
N GLY A 919 18.29 20.53 23.83
CA GLY A 919 18.20 19.28 24.58
C GLY A 919 17.93 18.08 23.66
N PHE A 920 17.02 18.23 22.70
CA PHE A 920 16.80 17.20 21.68
C PHE A 920 18.06 16.96 20.83
N ARG A 921 18.83 18.01 20.51
CA ARG A 921 20.11 17.85 19.80
C ARG A 921 21.14 17.10 20.65
N GLU A 922 21.24 17.38 21.95
CA GLU A 922 22.06 16.60 22.87
C GLU A 922 21.60 15.14 22.95
N MET A 923 20.30 14.88 22.98
CA MET A 923 19.75 13.51 22.93
C MET A 923 20.21 12.75 21.67
N VAL A 924 20.06 13.37 20.49
CA VAL A 924 20.51 12.79 19.22
C VAL A 924 22.02 12.55 19.22
N ASN A 925 22.81 13.52 19.66
CA ASN A 925 24.27 13.40 19.71
C ASN A 925 24.71 12.32 20.69
N PHE A 926 24.02 12.17 21.83
CA PHE A 926 24.30 11.12 22.81
C PHE A 926 23.99 9.74 22.24
N CYS A 927 22.85 9.58 21.56
CA CYS A 927 22.49 8.34 20.87
C CYS A 927 23.57 7.91 19.86
N ARG A 928 24.12 8.87 19.11
CA ARG A 928 25.22 8.62 18.14
C ARG A 928 26.56 8.22 18.77
N LEU A 929 26.77 8.47 20.06
CA LEU A 929 27.94 7.95 20.79
C LEU A 929 27.82 6.45 21.06
N VAL A 930 26.60 5.93 21.07
CA VAL A 930 26.28 4.54 21.41
C VAL A 930 26.09 3.73 20.13
N GLU A 931 25.24 4.22 19.22
CA GLU A 931 24.89 3.55 17.97
C GLU A 931 25.01 4.54 16.80
N LYS A 932 25.95 4.28 15.88
CA LYS A 932 26.25 5.18 14.76
C LYS A 932 25.33 4.96 13.55
N GLU A 933 24.71 3.79 13.45
CA GLU A 933 23.94 3.35 12.29
C GLU A 933 22.42 3.59 12.40
N SER A 934 21.98 4.35 13.42
CA SER A 934 20.56 4.61 13.65
C SER A 934 19.90 5.39 12.50
N THR A 935 18.66 5.03 12.14
CA THR A 935 17.87 5.78 11.15
C THR A 935 17.52 7.18 11.68
N ALA A 936 17.54 8.21 10.84
CA ALA A 936 17.18 9.57 11.26
C ALA A 936 15.68 9.71 11.63
N GLU A 937 14.84 8.82 11.10
CA GLU A 937 13.39 8.81 11.31
C GLU A 937 13.01 8.49 12.76
N ILE A 938 13.76 7.64 13.47
CA ILE A 938 13.44 7.22 14.84
C ILE A 938 13.38 8.39 15.85
N TYR A 939 14.13 9.45 15.59
CA TYR A 939 14.12 10.64 16.44
C TYR A 939 12.83 11.46 16.27
N LEU A 940 12.15 11.34 15.12
CA LEU A 940 10.87 11.99 14.83
C LEU A 940 9.66 11.16 15.29
N GLU A 941 9.87 9.89 15.60
CA GLU A 941 8.84 8.98 16.12
C GLU A 941 8.42 9.32 17.56
N SER A 942 7.33 8.69 18.02
CA SER A 942 6.74 8.96 19.33
C SER A 942 7.74 8.86 20.49
N CYS A 943 8.67 7.89 20.45
CA CYS A 943 9.72 7.74 21.47
C CYS A 943 10.74 8.88 21.54
N GLY A 944 10.89 9.67 20.47
CA GLY A 944 11.83 10.77 20.35
C GLY A 944 11.19 12.11 20.70
N ILE A 945 10.88 12.89 19.66
CA ILE A 945 10.42 14.27 19.82
C ILE A 945 9.05 14.38 20.53
N ALA A 946 8.12 13.46 20.28
CA ALA A 946 6.78 13.54 20.87
C ALA A 946 6.82 13.33 22.39
N ASP A 947 7.49 12.28 22.87
CA ASP A 947 7.63 12.01 24.32
C ASP A 947 8.38 13.15 25.01
N LEU A 948 9.40 13.72 24.36
CA LEU A 948 10.10 14.90 24.87
C LEU A 948 9.15 16.10 25.06
N ILE A 949 8.35 16.43 24.03
CA ILE A 949 7.42 17.55 24.09
C ILE A 949 6.39 17.32 25.20
N ALA A 950 5.68 16.18 25.18
CA ALA A 950 4.65 15.87 26.16
C ALA A 950 5.19 15.91 27.59
N SER A 951 6.35 15.31 27.82
CA SER A 951 7.00 15.28 29.13
C SER A 951 7.44 16.65 29.62
N SER A 952 7.82 17.53 28.69
CA SER A 952 8.27 18.88 29.00
C SER A 952 7.11 19.89 29.12
N LEU A 953 5.88 19.51 28.77
CA LEU A 953 4.68 20.34 28.91
C LEU A 953 4.06 20.27 30.30
N GLY A 954 4.07 19.09 30.93
CA GLY A 954 3.44 18.89 32.24
C GLY A 954 3.83 17.59 32.94
N GLY A 955 4.91 16.94 32.52
CA GLY A 955 5.37 15.70 33.15
C GLY A 955 5.88 15.91 34.58
N ARG A 956 5.93 14.83 35.37
CA ARG A 956 6.40 14.85 36.77
C ARG A 956 7.80 15.44 36.92
N ASN A 957 8.73 15.07 36.04
CA ASN A 957 10.10 15.61 36.04
C ASN A 957 10.13 17.12 35.76
N TYR A 958 9.31 17.61 34.84
CA TYR A 958 9.16 19.03 34.56
C TYR A 958 8.60 19.79 35.79
N ASN A 959 7.52 19.30 36.39
CA ASN A 959 6.90 19.95 37.55
C ASN A 959 7.83 19.99 38.77
N GLY A 960 8.52 18.88 39.07
CA GLY A 960 9.48 18.82 40.17
C GLY A 960 10.66 19.77 39.96
N ALA A 961 11.22 19.82 38.75
CA ALA A 961 12.29 20.74 38.41
C ALA A 961 11.86 22.21 38.47
N LYS A 962 10.64 22.53 38.01
CA LYS A 962 10.05 23.87 38.12
C LYS A 962 9.94 24.32 39.57
N LYS A 963 9.38 23.48 40.45
CA LYS A 963 9.24 23.79 41.87
C LYS A 963 10.60 23.95 42.55
N LEU A 964 11.60 23.16 42.18
CA LEU A 964 12.97 23.34 42.67
C LEU A 964 13.52 24.72 42.30
N ALA A 965 13.33 25.16 41.05
CA ALA A 965 13.80 26.47 40.61
C ALA A 965 13.05 27.65 41.26
N GLU A 966 11.77 27.45 41.62
CA GLU A 966 10.95 28.47 42.30
C GLU A 966 11.22 28.58 43.80
N THR A 967 11.51 27.45 44.47
CA THR A 967 11.52 27.36 45.95
C THR A 967 12.88 27.04 46.56
N ASN A 968 13.89 26.67 45.75
CA ASN A 968 15.19 26.14 46.17
C ASN A 968 15.14 24.89 47.06
N LYS A 969 13.98 24.25 47.21
CA LYS A 969 13.89 22.93 47.87
C LYS A 969 14.63 21.87 47.07
N SER A 970 15.14 20.84 47.75
CA SER A 970 15.72 19.67 47.09
C SER A 970 14.64 18.84 46.39
N LEU A 971 15.01 18.13 45.32
CA LEU A 971 14.08 17.22 44.64
C LEU A 971 13.56 16.12 45.56
N LYS A 972 14.35 15.68 46.55
CA LYS A 972 13.92 14.68 47.54
C LYS A 972 12.79 15.18 48.44
N GLU A 973 12.85 16.45 48.83
CA GLU A 973 11.77 17.08 49.61
C GLU A 973 10.50 17.22 48.74
N ILE A 974 10.66 17.66 47.49
CA ILE A 974 9.55 17.81 46.54
C ILE A 974 8.89 16.45 46.23
N GLU A 975 9.67 15.39 46.05
CA GLU A 975 9.16 14.02 45.87
C GLU A 975 8.29 13.59 47.05
N LYS A 976 8.75 13.86 48.28
CA LYS A 976 8.03 13.49 49.51
C LYS A 976 6.74 14.31 49.68
N GLU A 977 6.75 15.58 49.31
CA GLU A 977 5.60 16.49 49.45
C GLU A 977 4.53 16.27 48.37
N ASP A 978 4.93 16.12 47.10
CA ASP A 978 4.00 16.29 45.97
C ASP A 978 3.66 15.00 45.22
N LEU A 979 4.43 13.92 45.38
CA LEU A 979 4.32 12.75 44.51
C LEU A 979 3.65 11.54 45.15
N ASN A 980 3.18 11.62 46.40
CA ASN A 980 2.42 10.57 47.10
C ASN A 980 3.01 9.15 46.93
N GLY A 981 4.34 9.03 47.01
CA GLY A 981 5.07 7.75 46.85
C GLY A 981 5.52 7.42 45.42
N GLN A 982 5.26 8.27 44.43
CA GLN A 982 5.89 8.19 43.10
C GLN A 982 7.27 8.85 43.12
N SER A 983 8.16 8.47 42.20
CA SER A 983 9.54 8.98 42.11
C SER A 983 9.81 9.65 40.76
N LEU A 984 10.65 10.69 40.78
CA LEU A 984 11.22 11.36 39.63
C LEU A 984 12.36 10.53 39.05
N GLN A 985 12.20 10.06 37.82
CA GLN A 985 13.25 9.28 37.14
C GLN A 985 14.35 10.14 36.51
N GLY A 986 14.08 11.44 36.30
CA GLY A 986 15.02 12.39 35.70
C GLY A 986 16.35 12.50 36.45
N PRO A 987 16.37 12.70 37.78
CA PRO A 987 17.62 12.85 38.55
C PRO A 987 18.52 11.62 38.49
N GLY A 988 17.94 10.42 38.63
CA GLY A 988 18.68 9.17 38.48
C GLY A 988 19.30 9.02 37.10
N THR A 989 18.51 9.32 36.05
CA THR A 989 19.02 9.28 34.66
C THR A 989 20.11 10.32 34.41
N ALA A 990 19.96 11.55 34.94
CA ALA A 990 20.96 12.61 34.80
C ALA A 990 22.29 12.22 35.45
N LYS A 991 22.25 11.52 36.58
CA LYS A 991 23.46 10.97 37.24
C LYS A 991 24.17 9.93 36.37
N GLU A 992 23.42 9.00 35.78
CA GLU A 992 23.97 7.98 34.88
C GLU A 992 24.57 8.62 33.62
N VAL A 993 23.87 9.58 32.99
CA VAL A 993 24.37 10.34 31.84
C VAL A 993 25.65 11.13 32.19
N TYR A 994 25.67 11.81 33.33
CA TYR A 994 26.84 12.55 33.78
C TYR A 994 28.06 11.64 33.96
N ARG A 995 27.88 10.47 34.58
CA ARG A 995 28.94 9.46 34.74
C ARG A 995 29.48 8.98 33.40
N PHE A 996 28.59 8.61 32.47
CA PHE A 996 28.96 8.16 31.13
C PHE A 996 29.82 9.18 30.38
N LEU A 997 29.40 10.45 30.43
CA LEU A 997 30.09 11.57 29.76
C LEU A 997 31.39 11.93 30.47
N GLN A 998 31.43 11.88 31.80
CA GLN A 998 32.63 12.13 32.59
C GLN A 998 33.71 11.08 32.29
N GLY A 999 33.34 9.79 32.28
CA GLY A 999 34.28 8.72 31.96
C GLY A 999 34.81 8.75 30.52
N ARG A 1000 34.21 9.55 29.63
CA ARG A 1000 34.68 9.77 28.24
C ARG A 1000 35.27 11.17 28.01
N ASN A 1001 35.37 12.02 29.03
CA ASN A 1001 35.77 13.43 28.89
C ASN A 1001 34.92 14.22 27.87
N LEU A 1002 33.60 13.99 27.85
CA LEU A 1002 32.67 14.63 26.92
C LEU A 1002 31.71 15.63 27.59
N LEU A 1003 31.86 15.92 28.89
CA LEU A 1003 30.93 16.79 29.63
C LEU A 1003 30.75 18.18 28.99
N ASP A 1004 31.80 18.74 28.40
CA ASP A 1004 31.72 20.06 27.75
C ASP A 1004 30.95 20.06 26.43
N GLN A 1005 30.78 18.88 25.81
CA GLN A 1005 29.99 18.73 24.58
C GLN A 1005 28.48 18.61 24.86
N PHE A 1006 28.10 18.35 26.11
CA PHE A 1006 26.72 18.11 26.56
C PHE A 1006 26.38 18.97 27.79
N PRO A 1007 26.45 20.31 27.67
CA PRO A 1007 26.24 21.22 28.80
C PRO A 1007 24.86 21.06 29.45
N MET A 1008 23.80 20.76 28.70
CA MET A 1008 22.46 20.61 29.30
C MET A 1008 22.36 19.36 30.18
N PHE A 1009 22.85 18.21 29.71
CA PHE A 1009 22.90 17.02 30.56
C PHE A 1009 23.79 17.20 31.79
N ARG A 1010 24.96 17.85 31.62
CA ARG A 1010 25.87 18.18 32.72
C ARG A 1010 25.18 19.06 33.76
N ASP A 1011 24.59 20.16 33.32
CA ASP A 1011 24.01 21.17 34.20
C ASP A 1011 22.75 20.64 34.88
N ALA A 1012 21.93 19.83 34.20
CA ALA A 1012 20.78 19.18 34.81
C ALA A 1012 21.18 18.37 36.05
N TYR A 1013 22.23 17.55 35.94
CA TYR A 1013 22.74 16.78 37.08
C TYR A 1013 23.30 17.69 38.19
N LEU A 1014 24.12 18.67 37.84
CA LEU A 1014 24.74 19.56 38.83
C LEU A 1014 23.70 20.41 39.58
N ILE A 1015 22.59 20.78 38.94
CA ILE A 1015 21.46 21.47 39.57
C ILE A 1015 20.71 20.51 40.50
N CYS A 1016 20.45 19.27 40.08
CA CYS A 1016 19.82 18.25 40.93
C CYS A 1016 20.63 17.98 42.22
N GLU A 1017 21.96 17.99 42.12
CA GLU A 1017 22.89 17.84 43.25
C GLU A 1017 23.17 19.16 44.00
N GLN A 1018 22.50 20.26 43.63
CA GLN A 1018 22.66 21.60 44.22
C GLN A 1018 24.09 22.16 44.19
N LYS A 1019 24.91 21.69 43.24
CA LYS A 1019 26.30 22.17 43.05
C LYS A 1019 26.35 23.47 42.26
N ILE A 1020 25.37 23.69 41.37
CA ILE A 1020 25.16 24.94 40.67
C ILE A 1020 23.69 25.36 40.81
N LYS A 1021 23.41 26.65 40.64
CA LYS A 1021 22.04 27.18 40.72
C LYS A 1021 21.34 27.03 39.36
N PRO A 1022 19.99 26.94 39.31
CA PRO A 1022 19.25 26.79 38.06
C PRO A 1022 19.54 27.87 36.99
N HIS A 1023 19.83 29.12 37.40
CA HIS A 1023 20.14 30.21 36.45
C HIS A 1023 21.37 29.92 35.58
N CYS A 1024 22.34 29.14 36.07
CA CYS A 1024 23.54 28.77 35.33
C CYS A 1024 23.21 27.98 34.05
N LEU A 1025 22.10 27.21 34.05
CA LEU A 1025 21.63 26.52 32.85
C LEU A 1025 21.40 27.52 31.71
N LEU A 1026 20.68 28.62 31.99
CA LEU A 1026 20.33 29.62 30.98
C LEU A 1026 21.54 30.39 30.46
N GLU A 1027 22.49 30.70 31.34
CA GLU A 1027 23.76 31.35 30.96
C GLU A 1027 24.56 30.45 30.01
N ASN A 1028 24.68 29.16 30.34
CA ASN A 1028 25.43 28.19 29.55
C ASN A 1028 24.78 27.87 28.20
N LEU A 1029 23.47 28.07 28.02
CA LEU A 1029 22.81 27.90 26.71
C LEU A 1029 23.39 28.84 25.65
N THR A 1030 23.84 30.05 26.02
CA THR A 1030 24.43 31.00 25.06
C THR A 1030 25.76 30.51 24.48
N ASN A 1031 26.49 29.73 25.26
CA ASN A 1031 27.78 29.13 24.89
C ASN A 1031 27.64 27.66 24.48
N HIS A 1032 26.43 27.18 24.19
CA HIS A 1032 26.22 25.80 23.80
C HIS A 1032 27.12 25.48 22.59
N PRO A 1033 27.88 24.35 22.58
CA PRO A 1033 28.84 23.98 21.51
C PRO A 1033 28.28 24.00 20.09
N GLU A 1034 26.97 24.04 20.00
CA GLU A 1034 26.21 23.96 18.79
C GLU A 1034 26.14 25.29 18.03
N PHE A 1035 26.29 26.41 18.73
CA PHE A 1035 26.44 27.72 18.11
C PHE A 1035 27.89 28.03 17.73
N GLN A 1036 28.83 27.15 18.13
CA GLN A 1036 30.26 27.29 17.86
C GLN A 1036 30.72 26.44 16.65
N ARG A 1037 29.86 25.56 16.12
CA ARG A 1037 30.13 24.79 14.91
C ARG A 1037 29.94 25.69 13.69
N LYS A 1038 31.02 25.91 12.93
CA LYS A 1038 30.99 26.58 11.62
C LYS A 1038 30.39 25.69 10.54
#